data_AF-A0A7J4MIC8-F1
#
_entry.id   AF-A0A7J4MIC8-F1
#
_cell.length_a   1.000
_cell.length_b   1.000
_cell.length_c   1.000
_cell.angle_alpha   90.00
_cell.angle_beta   90.00
_cell.angle_gamma   90.00
#
_symmetry.space_group_name_H-M   'P 1'
#
loop_
_entity.id
_entity.type
_entity.pdbx_description
1 polymer ?
#
loop_
_entity_poly.entity_id
_entity_poly.type
_entity_poly.pdbx_seq_one_letter_code
_entity_poly.pdbx_strand_id
1 'polypeptide(L)'
;MGESESYVSSSHTVAELKVMCKENGLSVAGRKAELIERLNQFFTGDDELEEEIISLEDEEMISLESEEPISLEESESVPLPTTDDDDILEAEVLDAEVLEETTPSSVKESATSATLMDQIKNPKMAAILLTILLATGGWYWYVSNQLQPFTADDLRYGDSMEYTVLNGELEVTGEYVEYIRDNVNVDQLNKSCRLLMTFSGIGTTSVTEGGADELDMEPDDSLIGVVRAKGAYGLDWLAVEKVQTRNFDQIALKSYNPKPLQPDECQSGSSIYSVGGNLEFNTKSWTEISERDVISTQADWKLTLGEDYNQGTTKSYGLGGVLGLLEDIAPGVAVVVSPVEIRDMMGTQLIEEGTNGTHLGWEWNVIGPDEVDGEERWKVSMENREIRDNCFGHARITMWVEENSPWAVKQNVDVYISGDEGDKSACGTVTERLADVVLPDGKISLSLEISKNSLTRGEKLLDLGRSYSSMPNAGAYVPTTSELIDWGDTEIHMPDSTSIRSHSLENAVACLTSGHVSEAVAANSALNDDGYIWRARDDRSQSGITTWNLSWVSSDPNSGWVELDVTGAASAANCTYVAHGGHDETVAHSRGDIPAVLSIQMMEEDLTDPLRYSDVIGENGLFTSSGEYHPETRVGLLVVTPDSDLTEWLSNLDSGDTGATTLDLTRTWISTENGLQWDNSLSLAMDARTGQVVGWNLIQTPV
;
A
#
# COMPACT_ATOMS: atom_id res chain seq x y z
N MET A 1 52.39 7.52 -4.24
CA MET A 1 51.45 6.39 -4.20
C MET A 1 50.61 6.62 -2.97
N GLY A 2 49.47 7.31 -3.15
CA GLY A 2 48.35 7.17 -2.22
C GLY A 2 47.55 5.96 -2.65
N GLU A 3 46.73 5.42 -1.75
CA GLU A 3 45.74 4.41 -2.10
C GLU A 3 44.56 5.09 -2.83
N SER A 4 43.91 4.37 -3.74
CA SER A 4 42.67 4.81 -4.38
C SER A 4 41.53 4.73 -3.38
N GLU A 5 40.91 5.86 -3.05
CA GLU A 5 39.74 5.88 -2.18
C GLU A 5 38.55 5.22 -2.89
N SER A 6 38.10 4.07 -2.38
CA SER A 6 36.89 3.41 -2.86
C SER A 6 35.67 4.16 -2.34
N TYR A 7 34.85 4.73 -3.23
CA TYR A 7 33.62 5.43 -2.86
C TYR A 7 32.65 4.52 -2.07
N VAL A 8 32.64 3.22 -2.36
CA VAL A 8 31.79 2.25 -1.65
C VAL A 8 32.63 1.22 -0.90
N SER A 9 32.59 1.32 0.43
CA SER A 9 33.30 0.45 1.39
C SER A 9 32.51 -0.83 1.75
N SER A 10 33.22 -1.88 2.18
CA SER A 10 32.64 -3.12 2.70
C SER A 10 31.90 -2.99 4.04
N SER A 11 31.89 -1.80 4.65
CA SER A 11 31.10 -1.48 5.84
C SER A 11 29.59 -1.50 5.60
N HIS A 12 29.14 -1.04 4.43
CA HIS A 12 27.70 -0.90 4.11
C HIS A 12 26.94 -2.23 4.16
N THR A 13 25.67 -2.25 4.55
CA THR A 13 24.87 -3.49 4.50
C THR A 13 24.46 -3.86 3.07
N VAL A 14 23.97 -5.09 2.88
CA VAL A 14 23.44 -5.53 1.57
C VAL A 14 22.17 -4.76 1.19
N ALA A 15 21.43 -4.21 2.16
CA ALA A 15 20.27 -3.35 1.89
C ALA A 15 20.74 -2.01 1.32
N GLU A 16 21.62 -1.29 2.02
CA GLU A 16 22.22 -0.02 1.55
C GLU A 16 22.84 -0.16 0.15
N LEU A 17 23.58 -1.24 -0.10
CA LEU A 17 24.21 -1.50 -1.40
C LEU A 17 23.21 -1.78 -2.53
N LYS A 18 22.01 -2.30 -2.20
CA LYS A 18 20.92 -2.46 -3.17
C LYS A 18 20.16 -1.16 -3.39
N VAL A 19 19.98 -0.35 -2.35
CA VAL A 19 19.39 0.99 -2.43
C VAL A 19 20.26 1.88 -3.33
N MET A 20 21.57 1.98 -3.04
CA MET A 20 22.54 2.67 -3.89
C MET A 20 22.56 2.15 -5.34
N CYS A 21 22.38 0.84 -5.56
CA CYS A 21 22.23 0.32 -6.93
C CYS A 21 20.93 0.82 -7.58
N LYS A 22 19.78 0.73 -6.90
CA LYS A 22 18.46 1.16 -7.41
C LYS A 22 18.46 2.65 -7.77
N GLU A 23 18.99 3.50 -6.89
CA GLU A 23 19.10 4.96 -7.06
C GLU A 23 19.95 5.34 -8.29
N ASN A 24 20.99 4.57 -8.59
CA ASN A 24 21.91 4.83 -9.70
C ASN A 24 21.57 4.01 -10.97
N GLY A 25 20.37 3.41 -11.06
CA GLY A 25 19.91 2.63 -12.22
C GLY A 25 20.67 1.30 -12.45
N LEU A 26 21.42 0.84 -11.45
CA LEU A 26 22.23 -0.38 -11.50
C LEU A 26 21.44 -1.59 -11.00
N SER A 27 21.72 -2.77 -11.57
CA SER A 27 21.10 -4.01 -11.11
C SER A 27 21.32 -4.25 -9.61
N VAL A 28 20.25 -4.56 -8.88
CA VAL A 28 20.27 -4.92 -7.45
C VAL A 28 20.56 -6.41 -7.20
N ALA A 29 20.86 -7.18 -8.26
CA ALA A 29 21.14 -8.61 -8.18
C ALA A 29 22.62 -8.90 -7.86
N GLY A 30 22.86 -9.98 -7.12
CA GLY A 30 24.19 -10.48 -6.78
C GLY A 30 24.49 -10.50 -5.29
N ARG A 31 25.72 -10.91 -4.96
CA ARG A 31 26.28 -10.95 -3.61
C ARG A 31 26.86 -9.59 -3.22
N LYS A 32 27.12 -9.39 -1.92
CA LYS A 32 27.67 -8.15 -1.37
C LYS A 32 28.90 -7.61 -2.13
N ALA A 33 29.82 -8.50 -2.51
CA ALA A 33 31.02 -8.12 -3.26
C ALA A 33 30.69 -7.61 -4.68
N GLU A 34 29.79 -8.27 -5.39
CA GLU A 34 29.36 -7.93 -6.75
C GLU A 34 28.63 -6.57 -6.80
N LEU A 35 27.87 -6.24 -5.75
CA LEU A 35 27.23 -4.92 -5.58
C LEU A 35 28.27 -3.81 -5.31
N ILE A 36 29.25 -4.07 -4.43
CA ILE A 36 30.34 -3.14 -4.13
C ILE A 36 31.22 -2.89 -5.36
N GLU A 37 31.52 -3.94 -6.14
CA GLU A 37 32.30 -3.87 -7.36
C GLU A 37 31.58 -3.03 -8.43
N ARG A 38 30.30 -3.32 -8.67
CA ARG A 38 29.43 -2.58 -9.60
C ARG A 38 29.31 -1.09 -9.25
N LEU A 39 29.09 -0.77 -7.97
CA LEU A 39 29.00 0.62 -7.52
C LEU A 39 30.34 1.35 -7.59
N ASN A 40 31.45 0.73 -7.19
CA ASN A 40 32.76 1.37 -7.34
C ASN A 40 33.11 1.58 -8.82
N GLN A 41 32.84 0.62 -9.71
CA GLN A 41 33.07 0.77 -11.15
C GLN A 41 32.28 1.96 -11.73
N PHE A 42 31.01 2.11 -11.34
CA PHE A 42 30.17 3.26 -11.69
C PHE A 42 30.76 4.59 -11.18
N PHE A 43 31.20 4.65 -9.92
CA PHE A 43 31.74 5.88 -9.32
C PHE A 43 33.19 6.23 -9.71
N THR A 44 34.02 5.27 -10.10
CA THR A 44 35.42 5.55 -10.53
C THR A 44 35.57 5.85 -12.02
N GLY A 45 34.59 5.47 -12.86
CA GLY A 45 34.53 5.91 -14.27
C GLY A 45 35.61 5.33 -15.19
N ASP A 46 36.27 4.23 -14.81
CA ASP A 46 37.27 3.53 -15.65
C ASP A 46 36.59 2.67 -16.73
N ASP A 47 36.13 3.37 -17.77
CA ASP A 47 36.12 3.04 -19.21
C ASP A 47 35.42 1.77 -19.79
N GLU A 48 35.16 1.87 -21.10
CA GLU A 48 34.96 0.81 -22.10
C GLU A 48 33.99 -0.36 -21.80
N LEU A 49 32.71 -0.19 -22.21
CA LEU A 49 31.92 -1.30 -22.76
C LEU A 49 31.36 -0.93 -24.15
N GLU A 50 31.30 -1.93 -25.03
CA GLU A 50 31.24 -1.75 -26.49
C GLU A 50 29.82 -1.56 -27.04
N GLU A 51 29.68 -0.73 -28.08
CA GLU A 51 28.48 -0.63 -28.91
C GLU A 51 28.29 -1.91 -29.79
N GLU A 52 27.87 -3.05 -29.23
CA GLU A 52 27.37 -4.18 -30.04
C GLU A 52 25.98 -3.90 -30.63
N ILE A 53 25.96 -2.96 -31.59
CA ILE A 53 24.81 -2.69 -32.45
C ILE A 53 24.68 -3.84 -33.45
N ILE A 54 23.96 -4.90 -33.09
CA ILE A 54 23.64 -6.02 -33.99
C ILE A 54 22.59 -5.56 -35.02
N SER A 55 23.09 -4.87 -36.05
CA SER A 55 22.34 -4.52 -37.25
C SER A 55 22.06 -5.78 -38.08
N LEU A 56 20.79 -6.15 -38.23
CA LEU A 56 20.35 -7.28 -39.06
C LEU A 56 20.00 -6.82 -40.48
N GLU A 57 20.94 -6.90 -41.42
CA GLU A 57 20.63 -6.81 -42.86
C GLU A 57 21.63 -7.61 -43.74
N ASP A 58 21.08 -8.26 -44.77
CA ASP A 58 21.66 -8.86 -45.99
C ASP A 58 22.74 -9.99 -45.98
N GLU A 59 22.23 -11.18 -46.36
CA GLU A 59 22.77 -12.24 -47.25
C GLU A 59 24.25 -12.24 -47.72
N GLU A 60 24.99 -13.35 -47.48
CA GLU A 60 25.22 -14.42 -48.48
C GLU A 60 26.16 -15.59 -48.02
N MET A 61 25.60 -16.82 -47.99
CA MET A 61 26.14 -18.05 -48.63
C MET A 61 27.47 -18.76 -48.17
N ILE A 62 27.54 -20.08 -48.48
CA ILE A 62 28.75 -20.97 -48.61
C ILE A 62 29.22 -21.80 -47.38
N SER A 63 28.40 -22.81 -47.01
CA SER A 63 28.66 -24.27 -47.11
C SER A 63 29.89 -25.00 -46.47
N LEU A 64 29.59 -26.14 -45.83
CA LEU A 64 30.41 -27.40 -45.72
C LEU A 64 31.69 -27.34 -44.84
N GLU A 65 32.25 -28.41 -44.23
CA GLU A 65 31.96 -29.86 -44.30
C GLU A 65 32.44 -30.64 -43.03
N SER A 66 31.61 -31.60 -42.57
CA SER A 66 31.95 -32.97 -42.07
C SER A 66 32.90 -33.34 -40.89
N GLU A 67 32.49 -34.44 -40.23
CA GLU A 67 33.24 -35.53 -39.53
C GLU A 67 33.23 -35.59 -37.98
N GLU A 68 33.33 -36.83 -37.48
CA GLU A 68 32.90 -37.31 -36.14
C GLU A 68 34.09 -37.81 -35.24
N PRO A 69 34.03 -38.92 -34.45
CA PRO A 69 33.89 -38.84 -32.98
C PRO A 69 34.98 -39.60 -32.19
N ILE A 70 34.92 -39.57 -30.84
CA ILE A 70 35.51 -40.51 -29.84
C ILE A 70 35.21 -39.95 -28.42
N SER A 71 35.08 -40.65 -27.29
CA SER A 71 34.77 -42.04 -26.86
C SER A 71 35.48 -42.31 -25.52
N LEU A 72 34.71 -42.40 -24.41
CA LEU A 72 34.90 -43.21 -23.17
C LEU A 72 36.29 -43.36 -22.48
N GLU A 73 36.37 -43.17 -21.14
CA GLU A 73 36.60 -44.23 -20.12
C GLU A 73 36.65 -43.70 -18.65
N GLU A 74 36.89 -44.56 -17.65
CA GLU A 74 36.62 -44.39 -16.20
C GLU A 74 37.85 -44.20 -15.26
N SER A 75 37.59 -43.93 -13.97
CA SER A 75 38.22 -44.54 -12.75
C SER A 75 39.25 -43.81 -11.85
N GLU A 76 39.46 -44.38 -10.64
CA GLU A 76 40.49 -44.19 -9.57
C GLU A 76 40.48 -43.01 -8.55
N SER A 77 39.55 -43.06 -7.60
CA SER A 77 39.72 -43.17 -6.11
C SER A 77 40.96 -42.66 -5.29
N VAL A 78 40.65 -42.09 -4.10
CA VAL A 78 41.33 -42.28 -2.76
C VAL A 78 42.70 -41.55 -2.53
N PRO A 79 43.14 -41.14 -1.30
CA PRO A 79 42.68 -41.46 0.09
C PRO A 79 42.41 -40.28 1.08
N LEU A 80 41.88 -40.62 2.26
CA LEU A 80 41.96 -39.83 3.51
C LEU A 80 43.16 -40.26 4.40
N PRO A 81 43.64 -39.41 5.33
CA PRO A 81 44.49 -39.82 6.46
C PRO A 81 43.69 -40.45 7.62
N THR A 82 44.38 -41.11 8.56
CA THR A 82 43.81 -41.98 9.62
C THR A 82 44.29 -41.61 11.03
N THR A 83 43.76 -42.34 12.05
CA THR A 83 44.40 -42.71 13.35
C THR A 83 44.71 -41.60 14.38
N ASP A 84 44.48 -41.70 15.70
CA ASP A 84 43.77 -42.61 16.66
C ASP A 84 43.42 -41.72 17.92
N ASP A 85 42.67 -42.04 19.00
CA ASP A 85 41.95 -43.24 19.51
C ASP A 85 40.87 -42.82 20.58
N ASP A 86 40.26 -43.79 21.28
CA ASP A 86 39.66 -43.76 22.65
C ASP A 86 38.22 -43.22 22.97
N ASP A 87 37.50 -44.05 23.77
CA ASP A 87 36.41 -43.80 24.75
C ASP A 87 35.00 -43.28 24.35
N ILE A 88 34.29 -44.12 23.60
CA ILE A 88 33.02 -44.80 23.98
C ILE A 88 32.16 -44.20 25.13
N LEU A 89 30.89 -43.89 24.82
CA LEU A 89 29.72 -44.39 25.59
C LEU A 89 28.51 -44.58 24.66
N GLU A 90 27.85 -45.74 24.74
CA GLU A 90 26.78 -46.16 23.83
C GLU A 90 25.38 -45.82 24.38
N ALA A 91 24.45 -45.53 23.46
CA ALA A 91 23.01 -45.62 23.69
C ALA A 91 22.36 -46.30 22.46
N GLU A 92 21.82 -47.49 22.65
CA GLU A 92 21.40 -48.42 21.59
C GLU A 92 20.07 -47.98 20.93
N VAL A 93 20.10 -47.74 19.63
CA VAL A 93 18.89 -47.57 18.79
C VAL A 93 18.71 -48.85 17.97
N LEU A 94 17.51 -49.43 18.01
CA LEU A 94 17.15 -50.62 17.23
C LEU A 94 16.19 -50.21 16.11
N ASP A 95 16.75 -50.06 14.91
CA ASP A 95 15.96 -49.92 13.68
C ASP A 95 15.15 -51.18 13.37
N ALA A 96 13.95 -50.99 12.85
CA ALA A 96 13.10 -52.06 12.33
C ALA A 96 13.04 -51.97 10.80
N GLU A 97 13.75 -52.88 10.13
CA GLU A 97 13.91 -52.90 8.67
C GLU A 97 12.57 -53.11 7.93
N VAL A 98 12.37 -52.36 6.84
CA VAL A 98 11.15 -52.41 6.00
C VAL A 98 11.22 -53.60 5.05
N LEU A 99 10.14 -54.38 4.98
CA LEU A 99 9.94 -55.41 3.96
C LEU A 99 8.58 -55.24 3.28
N GLU A 100 8.59 -54.67 2.08
CA GLU A 100 7.51 -54.85 1.11
C GLU A 100 7.65 -56.23 0.44
N GLU A 101 6.56 -56.97 0.25
CA GLU A 101 6.46 -57.87 -0.91
C GLU A 101 5.01 -58.13 -1.36
N THR A 102 4.87 -58.47 -2.64
CA THR A 102 3.61 -58.47 -3.39
C THR A 102 2.76 -59.74 -3.24
N THR A 103 1.45 -59.64 -3.56
CA THR A 103 0.54 -60.81 -3.61
C THR A 103 0.77 -61.73 -4.82
N PRO A 104 0.63 -63.05 -4.63
CA PRO A 104 -0.08 -63.87 -5.62
C PRO A 104 -1.05 -64.92 -5.00
N SER A 105 -1.62 -65.80 -5.83
CA SER A 105 -2.90 -66.48 -5.56
C SER A 105 -2.84 -67.94 -5.08
N SER A 106 -3.65 -68.24 -4.05
CA SER A 106 -4.46 -69.45 -3.81
C SER A 106 -3.94 -70.85 -4.24
N VAL A 107 -3.56 -71.67 -3.23
CA VAL A 107 -3.79 -73.14 -3.22
C VAL A 107 -4.27 -73.55 -1.82
N LYS A 108 -5.16 -74.56 -1.74
CA LYS A 108 -5.61 -75.17 -0.47
C LYS A 108 -4.81 -76.43 -0.15
N GLU A 109 -4.39 -76.59 1.11
CA GLU A 109 -4.61 -77.85 1.85
C GLU A 109 -4.75 -77.57 3.35
N SER A 110 -5.35 -78.49 4.11
CA SER A 110 -5.84 -78.22 5.48
C SER A 110 -4.96 -78.83 6.57
N ALA A 111 -4.51 -78.00 7.51
CA ALA A 111 -4.08 -78.43 8.84
C ALA A 111 -5.15 -78.05 9.89
N THR A 112 -5.42 -78.95 10.83
CA THR A 112 -6.50 -78.89 11.82
C THR A 112 -6.55 -77.57 12.61
N SER A 113 -7.76 -76.98 12.70
CA SER A 113 -8.02 -75.79 13.50
C SER A 113 -7.81 -76.03 15.00
N ALA A 114 -6.75 -75.46 15.57
CA ALA A 114 -6.76 -75.07 16.96
C ALA A 114 -7.71 -73.87 17.12
N THR A 115 -8.71 -73.98 17.97
CA THR A 115 -9.80 -73.01 18.07
C THR A 115 -9.34 -71.68 18.66
N LEU A 116 -9.52 -70.56 17.92
CA LEU A 116 -9.36 -69.18 18.41
C LEU A 116 -10.09 -68.97 19.76
N MET A 117 -11.25 -69.61 19.91
CA MET A 117 -12.07 -69.62 21.12
C MET A 117 -11.35 -70.12 22.39
N ASP A 118 -10.25 -70.88 22.26
CA ASP A 118 -9.48 -71.38 23.42
C ASP A 118 -8.24 -70.53 23.71
N GLN A 119 -7.74 -69.75 22.73
CA GLN A 119 -6.75 -68.70 23.02
C GLN A 119 -7.40 -67.51 23.75
N ILE A 120 -8.63 -67.14 23.35
CA ILE A 120 -9.42 -66.05 23.98
C ILE A 120 -9.76 -66.35 25.46
N LYS A 121 -9.86 -67.61 25.86
CA LYS A 121 -10.12 -68.00 27.27
C LYS A 121 -8.93 -67.80 28.21
N ASN A 122 -7.72 -67.57 27.69
CA ASN A 122 -6.57 -67.27 28.52
C ASN A 122 -6.53 -65.76 28.81
N PRO A 123 -6.77 -65.31 30.06
CA PRO A 123 -6.93 -63.88 30.38
C PRO A 123 -5.69 -63.05 30.04
N LYS A 124 -4.51 -63.65 29.97
CA LYS A 124 -3.27 -62.97 29.52
C LYS A 124 -3.24 -62.73 28.02
N MET A 125 -3.77 -63.65 27.21
CA MET A 125 -3.83 -63.50 25.75
C MET A 125 -4.95 -62.55 25.33
N ALA A 126 -6.12 -62.61 25.98
CA ALA A 126 -7.22 -61.69 25.73
C ALA A 126 -6.82 -60.22 25.97
N ALA A 127 -6.04 -59.94 27.03
CA ALA A 127 -5.48 -58.62 27.29
C ALA A 127 -4.55 -58.15 26.17
N ILE A 128 -3.61 -59.01 25.72
CA ILE A 128 -2.66 -58.68 24.63
C ILE A 128 -3.40 -58.42 23.31
N LEU A 129 -4.40 -59.23 22.97
CA LEU A 129 -5.21 -59.05 21.76
C LEU A 129 -6.06 -57.77 21.81
N LEU A 130 -6.59 -57.42 23.00
CA LEU A 130 -7.25 -56.13 23.22
C LEU A 130 -6.27 -54.95 23.12
N THR A 131 -5.06 -55.03 23.69
CA THR A 131 -4.07 -53.95 23.55
C THR A 131 -3.57 -53.81 22.12
N ILE A 132 -3.46 -54.90 21.35
CA ILE A 132 -3.11 -54.83 19.93
C ILE A 132 -4.26 -54.21 19.12
N LEU A 133 -5.52 -54.59 19.36
CA LEU A 133 -6.68 -53.99 18.68
C LEU A 133 -6.92 -52.53 19.08
N LEU A 134 -6.61 -52.14 20.33
CA LEU A 134 -6.66 -50.75 20.78
C LEU A 134 -5.47 -49.95 20.28
N ALA A 135 -4.30 -50.56 20.08
CA ALA A 135 -3.15 -49.91 19.46
C ALA A 135 -3.37 -49.70 17.96
N THR A 136 -3.74 -50.73 17.20
CA THR A 136 -3.94 -50.59 15.74
C THR A 136 -5.21 -49.85 15.39
N GLY A 137 -6.33 -50.15 16.05
CA GLY A 137 -7.59 -49.43 15.86
C GLY A 137 -7.55 -48.01 16.41
N GLY A 138 -6.89 -47.81 17.56
CA GLY A 138 -6.70 -46.48 18.14
C GLY A 138 -5.75 -45.61 17.32
N TRP A 139 -4.61 -46.14 16.85
CA TRP A 139 -3.69 -45.41 15.99
C TRP A 139 -4.32 -45.06 14.64
N TYR A 140 -5.02 -46.01 14.00
CA TYR A 140 -5.73 -45.73 12.75
C TYR A 140 -6.80 -44.65 12.94
N TRP A 141 -7.59 -44.70 14.02
CA TRP A 141 -8.61 -43.67 14.28
C TRP A 141 -7.99 -42.32 14.69
N TYR A 142 -6.90 -42.33 15.47
CA TYR A 142 -6.18 -41.13 15.90
C TYR A 142 -5.51 -40.40 14.73
N VAL A 143 -4.94 -41.11 13.76
CA VAL A 143 -4.31 -40.53 12.57
C VAL A 143 -5.33 -40.22 11.46
N SER A 144 -6.41 -41.00 11.33
CA SER A 144 -7.48 -40.74 10.35
C SER A 144 -8.46 -39.63 10.76
N ASN A 145 -8.41 -39.18 12.01
CA ASN A 145 -9.16 -38.04 12.54
C ASN A 145 -8.24 -36.87 12.93
N GLN A 146 -7.05 -36.76 12.32
CA GLN A 146 -6.25 -35.54 12.40
C GLN A 146 -6.44 -34.74 11.12
N LEU A 147 -6.74 -33.45 11.28
CA LEU A 147 -6.80 -32.49 10.19
C LEU A 147 -5.46 -32.48 9.45
N GLN A 148 -5.48 -32.63 8.13
CA GLN A 148 -4.25 -32.81 7.37
C GLN A 148 -3.50 -31.47 7.21
N PRO A 149 -2.17 -31.44 7.40
CA PRO A 149 -1.35 -30.31 7.02
C PRO A 149 -1.44 -30.04 5.51
N PHE A 150 -1.53 -28.76 5.13
CA PHE A 150 -1.65 -28.35 3.73
C PHE A 150 -0.84 -27.07 3.46
N THR A 151 -0.48 -26.82 2.20
CA THR A 151 0.06 -25.53 1.77
C THR A 151 -1.07 -24.69 1.20
N ALA A 152 -1.18 -23.42 1.60
CA ALA A 152 -2.22 -22.49 1.12
C ALA A 152 -2.37 -22.53 -0.41
N ASP A 153 -3.59 -22.65 -0.93
CA ASP A 153 -3.82 -22.68 -2.38
C ASP A 153 -3.62 -21.29 -3.01
N ASP A 154 -3.19 -21.27 -4.28
CA ASP A 154 -3.01 -20.05 -5.05
C ASP A 154 -4.33 -19.39 -5.45
N LEU A 155 -4.32 -18.09 -5.68
CA LEU A 155 -5.42 -17.41 -6.36
C LEU A 155 -5.46 -17.75 -7.85
N ARG A 156 -6.67 -17.68 -8.42
CA ARG A 156 -6.98 -17.90 -9.83
C ARG A 156 -7.87 -16.78 -10.36
N TYR A 157 -7.75 -16.42 -11.63
CA TYR A 157 -8.68 -15.51 -12.29
C TYR A 157 -10.09 -16.12 -12.25
N GLY A 158 -11.07 -15.36 -11.73
CA GLY A 158 -12.41 -15.87 -11.45
C GLY A 158 -12.61 -16.51 -10.06
N ASP A 159 -11.58 -16.58 -9.20
CA ASP A 159 -11.79 -16.88 -7.77
C ASP A 159 -12.67 -15.79 -7.14
N SER A 160 -13.70 -16.18 -6.39
CA SER A 160 -14.63 -15.25 -5.73
C SER A 160 -15.23 -15.85 -4.46
N MET A 161 -15.16 -15.12 -3.35
CA MET A 161 -15.71 -15.50 -2.06
C MET A 161 -16.68 -14.44 -1.52
N GLU A 162 -17.89 -14.88 -1.21
CA GLU A 162 -18.89 -14.09 -0.49
C GLU A 162 -18.73 -14.33 1.02
N TYR A 163 -18.85 -13.29 1.83
CA TYR A 163 -18.72 -13.36 3.28
C TYR A 163 -19.71 -12.44 4.02
N THR A 164 -20.10 -12.82 5.22
CA THR A 164 -20.86 -11.98 6.15
C THR A 164 -19.92 -11.34 7.16
N VAL A 165 -20.13 -10.05 7.45
CA VAL A 165 -19.50 -9.34 8.57
C VAL A 165 -20.52 -9.16 9.70
N LEU A 166 -20.18 -9.69 10.87
CA LEU A 166 -20.97 -9.69 12.10
C LEU A 166 -20.23 -8.95 13.21
N ASN A 167 -20.99 -8.50 14.21
CA ASN A 167 -20.46 -7.93 15.45
C ASN A 167 -19.45 -6.77 15.25
N GLY A 168 -19.57 -6.04 14.13
CA GLY A 168 -18.73 -4.88 13.83
C GLY A 168 -18.98 -3.74 14.80
N GLU A 169 -17.93 -3.29 15.49
CA GLU A 169 -17.95 -2.13 16.38
C GLU A 169 -16.65 -1.32 16.17
N LEU A 170 -16.80 -0.09 15.68
CA LEU A 170 -15.74 0.91 15.59
C LEU A 170 -16.00 1.99 16.64
N GLU A 171 -15.03 2.22 17.52
CA GLU A 171 -15.01 3.28 18.52
C GLU A 171 -13.85 4.24 18.24
N VAL A 172 -14.12 5.55 18.28
CA VAL A 172 -13.08 6.58 18.27
C VAL A 172 -13.31 7.63 19.37
N THR A 173 -12.23 8.17 19.91
CA THR A 173 -12.21 9.28 20.89
C THR A 173 -11.14 10.32 20.53
N GLY A 174 -11.19 11.50 21.16
CA GLY A 174 -10.15 12.52 21.00
C GLY A 174 -10.08 13.08 19.58
N GLU A 175 -8.88 13.32 19.09
CA GLU A 175 -8.60 13.98 17.80
C GLU A 175 -9.10 13.15 16.61
N TYR A 176 -9.12 11.82 16.73
CA TYR A 176 -9.73 10.91 15.74
C TYR A 176 -11.22 11.17 15.48
N VAL A 177 -11.93 11.84 16.39
CA VAL A 177 -13.32 12.27 16.19
C VAL A 177 -13.41 13.54 15.33
N GLU A 178 -12.36 14.36 15.31
CA GLU A 178 -12.29 15.61 14.54
C GLU A 178 -12.05 15.28 13.06
N TYR A 179 -11.10 14.39 12.73
CA TYR A 179 -10.92 13.89 11.36
C TYR A 179 -12.20 13.29 10.76
N ILE A 180 -13.00 12.57 11.56
CA ILE A 180 -14.30 12.04 11.11
C ILE A 180 -15.35 13.16 10.94
N ARG A 181 -15.37 14.18 11.80
CA ARG A 181 -16.25 15.35 11.63
C ARG A 181 -15.97 16.09 10.33
N ASP A 182 -14.71 16.40 10.05
CA ASP A 182 -14.32 17.28 8.95
C ASP A 182 -14.60 16.64 7.58
N ASN A 183 -14.67 15.31 7.53
CA ASN A 183 -15.09 14.53 6.36
C ASN A 183 -16.59 14.16 6.36
N VAL A 184 -17.33 14.36 7.45
CA VAL A 184 -18.74 13.98 7.61
C VAL A 184 -19.55 15.16 8.17
N ASN A 185 -19.99 16.03 7.26
CA ASN A 185 -20.76 17.25 7.53
C ASN A 185 -22.18 16.97 8.10
N VAL A 186 -22.24 16.48 9.34
CA VAL A 186 -23.46 16.12 10.06
C VAL A 186 -23.52 16.96 11.34
N ASP A 187 -24.45 17.93 11.36
CA ASP A 187 -24.50 19.04 12.31
C ASP A 187 -24.59 18.59 13.80
N GLN A 188 -25.06 17.36 14.03
CA GLN A 188 -25.19 16.75 15.36
C GLN A 188 -23.89 16.09 15.86
N LEU A 189 -22.89 15.88 15.00
CA LEU A 189 -21.55 15.38 15.37
C LEU A 189 -20.60 16.48 15.87
N ASN A 190 -20.87 17.74 15.51
CA ASN A 190 -20.07 18.96 15.77
C ASN A 190 -19.70 19.26 17.24
N LYS A 191 -20.20 18.48 18.21
CA LYS A 191 -19.91 18.63 19.66
C LYS A 191 -19.55 17.34 20.39
N SER A 192 -19.33 16.27 19.62
CA SER A 192 -18.90 14.97 20.15
C SER A 192 -17.46 15.03 20.66
N CYS A 193 -17.05 14.08 21.50
CA CYS A 193 -15.64 13.75 21.74
C CYS A 193 -15.38 12.23 21.66
N ARG A 194 -16.45 11.46 21.37
CA ARG A 194 -16.44 10.02 21.18
C ARG A 194 -17.55 9.63 20.20
N LEU A 195 -17.22 8.77 19.25
CA LEU A 195 -18.17 8.13 18.33
C LEU A 195 -18.12 6.61 18.53
N LEU A 196 -19.27 5.95 18.37
CA LEU A 196 -19.40 4.51 18.42
C LEU A 196 -20.32 4.05 17.28
N MET A 197 -19.73 3.42 16.28
CA MET A 197 -20.41 2.91 15.09
C MET A 197 -20.49 1.39 15.16
N THR A 198 -21.69 0.85 15.35
CA THR A 198 -21.93 -0.60 15.25
C THR A 198 -22.49 -0.95 13.87
N PHE A 199 -21.93 -1.96 13.20
CA PHE A 199 -22.25 -2.32 11.81
C PHE A 199 -22.29 -3.84 11.58
N SER A 200 -23.09 -4.27 10.60
CA SER A 200 -23.08 -5.62 10.04
C SER A 200 -23.51 -5.59 8.57
N GLY A 201 -23.12 -6.60 7.80
CA GLY A 201 -23.28 -6.56 6.35
C GLY A 201 -22.78 -7.81 5.62
N ILE A 202 -22.77 -7.73 4.29
CA ILE A 202 -22.24 -8.75 3.39
C ILE A 202 -21.15 -8.10 2.53
N GLY A 203 -20.09 -8.84 2.26
CA GLY A 203 -19.06 -8.44 1.31
C GLY A 203 -18.68 -9.56 0.35
N THR A 204 -17.93 -9.20 -0.67
CA THR A 204 -17.27 -10.13 -1.58
C THR A 204 -15.80 -9.78 -1.71
N THR A 205 -14.95 -10.77 -1.92
CA THR A 205 -13.58 -10.60 -2.42
C THR A 205 -13.42 -11.49 -3.64
N SER A 206 -12.83 -10.98 -4.72
CA SER A 206 -12.74 -11.69 -6.00
C SER A 206 -11.61 -11.18 -6.87
N VAL A 207 -11.09 -12.06 -7.73
CA VAL A 207 -10.14 -11.69 -8.80
C VAL A 207 -10.88 -11.67 -10.14
N THR A 208 -10.82 -10.54 -10.84
CA THR A 208 -11.46 -10.37 -12.16
C THR A 208 -10.82 -11.32 -13.19
N GLU A 209 -11.62 -11.88 -14.10
CA GLU A 209 -11.15 -12.64 -15.26
C GLU A 209 -11.30 -11.78 -16.52
N GLY A 210 -10.22 -11.07 -16.88
CA GLY A 210 -10.20 -10.15 -18.02
C GLY A 210 -10.22 -10.85 -19.39
N GLY A 211 -10.89 -10.21 -20.35
CA GLY A 211 -11.10 -10.74 -21.70
C GLY A 211 -9.93 -10.50 -22.65
N ALA A 212 -10.02 -11.09 -23.85
CA ALA A 212 -9.04 -10.88 -24.92
C ALA A 212 -9.02 -9.42 -25.44
N ASP A 213 -10.08 -8.65 -25.18
CA ASP A 213 -10.15 -7.22 -25.42
C ASP A 213 -9.23 -6.39 -24.51
N GLU A 214 -8.68 -6.96 -23.43
CA GLU A 214 -7.61 -6.34 -22.64
C GLU A 214 -6.21 -6.57 -23.23
N LEU A 215 -6.09 -7.41 -24.26
CA LEU A 215 -4.82 -7.86 -24.83
C LEU A 215 -4.51 -7.27 -26.21
N ASP A 216 -5.11 -6.13 -26.57
CA ASP A 216 -4.95 -5.45 -27.88
C ASP A 216 -3.48 -5.19 -28.30
N MET A 217 -2.53 -5.21 -27.36
CA MET A 217 -1.09 -4.95 -27.58
C MET A 217 -0.20 -6.19 -27.38
N GLU A 218 -0.77 -7.37 -27.06
CA GLU A 218 -0.02 -8.62 -26.90
C GLU A 218 -0.05 -9.50 -28.17
N PRO A 219 0.93 -10.41 -28.36
CA PRO A 219 1.03 -11.23 -29.56
C PRO A 219 0.09 -12.45 -29.55
N ASP A 220 -0.42 -12.87 -28.38
CA ASP A 220 -1.36 -13.98 -28.23
C ASP A 220 -2.24 -13.90 -26.96
N ASP A 221 -3.27 -14.74 -26.94
CA ASP A 221 -4.29 -14.83 -25.88
C ASP A 221 -3.77 -15.46 -24.55
N SER A 222 -2.48 -15.79 -24.41
CA SER A 222 -1.99 -16.57 -23.25
C SER A 222 -2.01 -15.80 -21.91
N LEU A 223 -2.33 -14.51 -21.95
CA LEU A 223 -2.51 -13.65 -20.78
C LEU A 223 -3.99 -13.42 -20.40
N ILE A 224 -4.97 -14.05 -21.08
CA ILE A 224 -6.40 -13.97 -20.70
C ILE A 224 -6.58 -14.22 -19.20
N GLY A 225 -7.34 -13.35 -18.53
CA GLY A 225 -7.41 -13.22 -17.08
C GLY A 225 -6.93 -11.86 -16.58
N VAL A 226 -5.86 -11.29 -17.14
CA VAL A 226 -5.36 -9.95 -16.78
C VAL A 226 -6.29 -8.85 -17.32
N VAL A 227 -6.24 -7.67 -16.70
CA VAL A 227 -6.86 -6.44 -17.21
C VAL A 227 -5.81 -5.36 -17.47
N ARG A 228 -6.14 -4.35 -18.28
CA ARG A 228 -5.32 -3.14 -18.37
C ARG A 228 -5.64 -2.20 -17.20
N ALA A 229 -4.61 -1.61 -16.62
CA ALA A 229 -4.72 -0.64 -15.54
C ALA A 229 -3.75 0.53 -15.74
N LYS A 230 -4.15 1.72 -15.28
CA LYS A 230 -3.27 2.89 -15.28
C LYS A 230 -2.36 2.88 -14.05
N GLY A 231 -1.07 3.13 -14.26
CA GLY A 231 -0.10 3.47 -13.21
C GLY A 231 0.01 4.98 -12.99
N ALA A 232 0.86 5.41 -12.04
CA ALA A 232 1.01 6.82 -11.62
C ALA A 232 1.34 7.81 -12.75
N TYR A 233 1.98 7.34 -13.83
CA TYR A 233 2.31 8.11 -15.04
C TYR A 233 1.21 8.13 -16.11
N GLY A 234 0.06 7.47 -15.89
CA GLY A 234 -1.01 7.32 -16.89
C GLY A 234 -0.69 6.34 -18.02
N LEU A 235 0.37 5.53 -17.88
CA LEU A 235 0.70 4.44 -18.80
C LEU A 235 -0.18 3.21 -18.52
N ASP A 236 -0.49 2.43 -19.54
CA ASP A 236 -1.22 1.17 -19.44
C ASP A 236 -0.28 0.01 -19.07
N TRP A 237 -0.64 -0.74 -18.03
CA TRP A 237 0.05 -1.94 -17.56
C TRP A 237 -0.92 -3.11 -17.57
N LEU A 238 -0.41 -4.34 -17.70
CA LEU A 238 -1.21 -5.54 -17.47
C LEU A 238 -1.17 -5.91 -15.98
N ALA A 239 -2.35 -6.09 -15.38
CA ALA A 239 -2.51 -6.26 -13.95
C ALA A 239 -3.51 -7.36 -13.58
N VAL A 240 -3.33 -7.92 -12.39
CA VAL A 240 -4.38 -8.63 -11.65
C VAL A 240 -5.26 -7.58 -10.97
N GLU A 241 -6.54 -7.50 -11.36
CA GLU A 241 -7.52 -6.72 -10.60
C GLU A 241 -8.12 -7.58 -9.48
N LYS A 242 -7.89 -7.16 -8.23
CA LYS A 242 -8.62 -7.62 -7.06
C LYS A 242 -9.78 -6.66 -6.81
N VAL A 243 -10.99 -7.19 -6.72
CA VAL A 243 -12.21 -6.44 -6.39
C VAL A 243 -12.73 -6.89 -5.03
N GLN A 244 -12.97 -5.94 -4.13
CA GLN A 244 -13.71 -6.18 -2.90
C GLN A 244 -14.98 -5.32 -2.88
N THR A 245 -16.11 -5.90 -2.46
CA THR A 245 -17.34 -5.15 -2.19
C THR A 245 -17.73 -5.32 -0.73
N ARG A 246 -18.31 -4.29 -0.12
CA ARG A 246 -18.80 -4.35 1.27
C ARG A 246 -20.06 -3.49 1.38
N ASN A 247 -21.19 -4.12 1.66
CA ASN A 247 -22.45 -3.42 1.94
C ASN A 247 -22.91 -3.68 3.37
N PHE A 248 -22.90 -2.63 4.18
CA PHE A 248 -23.35 -2.63 5.56
C PHE A 248 -24.76 -2.04 5.65
N ASP A 249 -25.78 -2.85 5.33
CA ASP A 249 -27.20 -2.47 5.35
C ASP A 249 -27.72 -2.01 6.74
N GLN A 250 -26.97 -2.28 7.81
CA GLN A 250 -27.32 -1.91 9.18
C GLN A 250 -26.14 -1.26 9.90
N ILE A 251 -26.03 0.06 9.78
CA ILE A 251 -25.18 0.89 10.64
C ILE A 251 -26.03 1.57 11.72
N ALA A 252 -25.49 1.64 12.93
CA ALA A 252 -25.97 2.53 13.99
C ALA A 252 -24.80 3.33 14.58
N LEU A 253 -24.71 4.60 14.19
CA LEU A 253 -23.74 5.56 14.71
C LEU A 253 -24.31 6.26 15.96
N LYS A 254 -23.55 6.27 17.05
CA LYS A 254 -23.86 6.93 18.31
C LYS A 254 -22.78 7.95 18.62
N SER A 255 -23.16 9.15 19.07
CA SER A 255 -22.18 10.16 19.53
C SER A 255 -22.37 10.55 20.99
N TYR A 256 -21.27 11.03 21.59
CA TYR A 256 -21.20 11.42 22.99
C TYR A 256 -20.46 12.75 23.14
N ASN A 257 -21.07 13.71 23.84
CA ASN A 257 -20.46 15.02 24.10
C ASN A 257 -19.50 14.97 25.32
N PRO A 258 -18.59 15.95 25.43
CA PRO A 258 -17.84 16.27 26.66
C PRO A 258 -18.70 16.38 27.93
N LYS A 259 -18.12 16.07 29.09
CA LYS A 259 -18.76 16.31 30.40
C LYS A 259 -18.79 17.82 30.69
N PRO A 260 -19.92 18.42 31.11
CA PRO A 260 -20.04 19.89 31.28
C PRO A 260 -19.13 20.56 32.32
N LEU A 261 -18.30 19.81 33.05
CA LEU A 261 -17.35 20.29 34.05
C LEU A 261 -15.93 19.70 33.89
N GLN A 262 -15.74 18.86 32.86
CA GLN A 262 -14.50 18.14 32.52
C GLN A 262 -14.52 17.99 30.99
N PRO A 263 -14.15 19.05 30.22
CA PRO A 263 -14.33 19.04 28.76
C PRO A 263 -13.52 17.94 28.08
N ASP A 264 -12.43 17.53 28.72
CA ASP A 264 -11.47 16.51 28.28
C ASP A 264 -12.01 15.08 28.47
N GLU A 265 -13.11 14.89 29.23
CA GLU A 265 -13.72 13.58 29.48
C GLU A 265 -15.11 13.44 28.81
N CYS A 266 -15.33 12.39 28.01
CA CYS A 266 -16.62 12.14 27.36
C CYS A 266 -17.72 11.59 28.30
N GLN A 267 -18.97 11.97 28.04
CA GLN A 267 -20.12 11.48 28.82
C GLN A 267 -20.35 9.97 28.64
N SER A 268 -20.39 9.23 29.74
CA SER A 268 -20.74 7.82 29.78
C SER A 268 -22.22 7.62 30.12
N GLY A 269 -22.95 6.88 29.27
CA GLY A 269 -24.38 6.61 29.45
C GLY A 269 -25.14 6.57 28.12
N SER A 270 -26.29 7.25 28.08
CA SER A 270 -27.05 7.46 26.84
C SER A 270 -26.26 8.31 25.85
N SER A 271 -26.22 7.91 24.57
CA SER A 271 -25.69 8.78 23.50
C SER A 271 -26.58 10.01 23.31
N ILE A 272 -25.98 11.13 22.89
CA ILE A 272 -26.70 12.40 22.66
C ILE A 272 -27.41 12.42 21.31
N TYR A 273 -26.87 11.67 20.35
CA TYR A 273 -27.43 11.40 19.03
C TYR A 273 -27.22 9.92 18.73
N SER A 274 -28.16 9.35 17.98
CA SER A 274 -28.10 7.96 17.51
C SER A 274 -28.83 7.90 16.18
N VAL A 275 -28.11 7.58 15.12
CA VAL A 275 -28.63 7.56 13.75
C VAL A 275 -28.44 6.17 13.13
N GLY A 276 -29.45 5.71 12.41
CA GLY A 276 -29.39 4.50 11.59
C GLY A 276 -28.98 4.85 10.17
N GLY A 277 -28.25 3.96 9.52
CA GLY A 277 -27.68 4.22 8.20
C GLY A 277 -27.22 2.97 7.46
N ASN A 278 -26.61 3.18 6.31
CA ASN A 278 -25.87 2.15 5.58
C ASN A 278 -24.53 2.71 5.05
N LEU A 279 -23.59 1.81 4.78
CA LEU A 279 -22.34 2.12 4.10
C LEU A 279 -22.10 1.07 3.00
N GLU A 280 -21.98 1.55 1.77
CA GLU A 280 -21.32 0.81 0.70
C GLU A 280 -19.86 1.27 0.68
N PHE A 281 -18.91 0.32 0.72
CA PHE A 281 -17.47 0.59 0.60
C PHE A 281 -16.83 -0.51 -0.24
N ASN A 282 -16.53 -0.20 -1.49
CA ASN A 282 -15.93 -1.12 -2.43
C ASN A 282 -14.50 -0.68 -2.72
N THR A 283 -13.60 -1.62 -2.97
CA THR A 283 -12.24 -1.32 -3.44
C THR A 283 -11.88 -2.14 -4.67
N LYS A 284 -11.03 -1.55 -5.50
CA LYS A 284 -10.31 -2.22 -6.58
C LYS A 284 -8.82 -1.95 -6.39
N SER A 285 -7.98 -2.98 -6.45
CA SER A 285 -6.53 -2.80 -6.54
C SER A 285 -5.97 -3.56 -7.72
N TRP A 286 -4.98 -2.94 -8.37
CA TRP A 286 -4.35 -3.48 -9.57
C TRP A 286 -2.89 -3.79 -9.27
N THR A 287 -2.57 -5.08 -9.20
CA THR A 287 -1.21 -5.59 -9.00
C THR A 287 -0.60 -5.91 -10.37
N GLU A 288 0.49 -5.25 -10.71
CA GLU A 288 1.20 -5.42 -11.99
C GLU A 288 1.78 -6.84 -12.11
N ILE A 289 1.71 -7.45 -13.31
CA ILE A 289 1.97 -8.91 -13.42
C ILE A 289 3.45 -9.31 -13.49
N SER A 290 4.39 -8.42 -13.81
CA SER A 290 5.82 -8.75 -13.96
C SER A 290 6.59 -8.52 -12.66
N GLU A 291 6.47 -7.33 -12.09
CA GLU A 291 7.17 -6.87 -10.88
C GLU A 291 6.42 -7.23 -9.59
N ARG A 292 5.08 -7.41 -9.68
CA ARG A 292 4.15 -7.76 -8.59
C ARG A 292 3.80 -6.64 -7.60
N ASP A 293 4.11 -5.40 -7.95
CA ASP A 293 3.78 -4.22 -7.14
C ASP A 293 2.36 -3.69 -7.43
N VAL A 294 1.74 -3.02 -6.44
CA VAL A 294 0.40 -2.41 -6.58
C VAL A 294 0.52 -1.04 -7.22
N ILE A 295 0.21 -0.95 -8.52
CA ILE A 295 0.36 0.29 -9.31
C ILE A 295 -0.77 1.30 -9.07
N SER A 296 -1.96 0.83 -8.66
CA SER A 296 -3.06 1.70 -8.23
C SER A 296 -4.08 0.99 -7.35
N THR A 297 -4.81 1.77 -6.55
CA THR A 297 -5.98 1.34 -5.79
C THR A 297 -7.07 2.41 -5.88
N GLN A 298 -8.30 1.99 -6.16
CA GLN A 298 -9.52 2.80 -6.11
C GLN A 298 -10.41 2.34 -4.97
N ALA A 299 -11.08 3.27 -4.30
CA ALA A 299 -12.17 3.00 -3.38
C ALA A 299 -13.39 3.84 -3.74
N ASP A 300 -14.56 3.20 -3.83
CA ASP A 300 -15.85 3.81 -4.08
C ASP A 300 -16.73 3.64 -2.84
N TRP A 301 -17.24 4.74 -2.29
CA TRP A 301 -17.99 4.73 -1.03
C TRP A 301 -19.30 5.51 -1.11
N LYS A 302 -20.31 5.04 -0.38
CA LYS A 302 -21.63 5.70 -0.22
C LYS A 302 -22.11 5.53 1.21
N LEU A 303 -22.35 6.63 1.92
CA LEU A 303 -22.73 6.67 3.33
C LEU A 303 -24.06 7.38 3.50
N THR A 304 -25.10 6.65 3.92
CA THR A 304 -26.37 7.26 4.36
C THR A 304 -26.42 7.27 5.89
N LEU A 305 -26.69 8.41 6.51
CA LEU A 305 -26.93 8.57 7.95
C LEU A 305 -28.23 9.34 8.17
N GLY A 306 -29.33 8.63 8.39
CA GLY A 306 -30.63 9.23 8.66
C GLY A 306 -31.28 9.84 7.41
N GLU A 307 -31.18 11.16 7.25
CA GLU A 307 -31.61 11.90 6.05
C GLU A 307 -30.41 12.40 5.22
N ASP A 308 -29.19 12.35 5.77
CA ASP A 308 -27.95 12.77 5.13
C ASP A 308 -27.38 11.62 4.27
N TYR A 309 -26.90 11.90 3.05
CA TYR A 309 -26.43 10.90 2.09
C TYR A 309 -25.24 11.42 1.27
N ASN A 310 -24.03 10.96 1.58
CA ASN A 310 -22.80 11.38 0.89
C ASN A 310 -22.19 10.21 0.12
N GLN A 311 -21.48 10.50 -0.98
CA GLN A 311 -20.76 9.49 -1.75
C GLN A 311 -19.43 10.04 -2.28
N GLY A 312 -18.52 9.15 -2.68
CA GLY A 312 -17.26 9.57 -3.29
C GLY A 312 -16.43 8.42 -3.86
N THR A 313 -15.39 8.81 -4.59
CA THR A 313 -14.41 7.91 -5.22
C THR A 313 -13.01 8.47 -4.99
N THR A 314 -12.12 7.66 -4.41
CA THR A 314 -10.70 7.99 -4.23
C THR A 314 -9.86 7.01 -5.04
N LYS A 315 -8.79 7.48 -5.69
CA LYS A 315 -7.84 6.65 -6.44
C LYS A 315 -6.41 7.09 -6.10
N SER A 316 -5.60 6.19 -5.55
CA SER A 316 -4.17 6.40 -5.30
C SER A 316 -3.31 5.54 -6.21
N TYR A 317 -2.06 5.98 -6.43
CA TYR A 317 -1.04 5.26 -7.17
C TYR A 317 0.21 5.12 -6.30
N GLY A 318 0.72 3.90 -6.11
CA GLY A 318 1.91 3.60 -5.31
C GLY A 318 1.79 3.77 -3.79
N LEU A 319 1.15 4.84 -3.29
CA LEU A 319 1.01 5.08 -1.85
C LEU A 319 -0.12 4.25 -1.22
N GLY A 320 0.24 3.25 -0.39
CA GLY A 320 -0.54 2.68 0.73
C GLY A 320 -2.03 2.35 0.52
N GLY A 321 -2.47 2.14 -0.73
CA GLY A 321 -3.88 2.10 -1.08
C GLY A 321 -4.65 3.36 -0.65
N VAL A 322 -5.95 3.21 -0.36
CA VAL A 322 -6.79 4.31 0.17
C VAL A 322 -6.70 4.43 1.71
N LEU A 323 -5.86 3.62 2.35
CA LEU A 323 -5.62 3.62 3.80
C LEU A 323 -4.19 4.04 4.17
N GLY A 324 -3.44 4.68 3.27
CA GLY A 324 -1.98 4.86 3.39
C GLY A 324 -1.48 5.34 4.75
N LEU A 325 -2.10 6.39 5.31
CA LEU A 325 -1.78 6.91 6.65
C LEU A 325 -1.79 5.85 7.77
N LEU A 326 -2.60 4.80 7.63
CA LEU A 326 -2.63 3.65 8.54
C LEU A 326 -1.65 2.54 8.13
N GLU A 327 -1.32 2.39 6.85
CA GLU A 327 -0.30 1.43 6.39
C GLU A 327 1.13 1.92 6.70
N ASP A 328 1.37 3.23 6.74
CA ASP A 328 2.66 3.82 7.11
C ASP A 328 2.95 3.64 8.63
N ILE A 329 1.93 3.83 9.47
CA ILE A 329 1.98 3.59 10.92
C ILE A 329 2.00 2.08 11.25
N ALA A 330 1.28 1.29 10.45
CA ALA A 330 1.10 -0.15 10.67
C ALA A 330 0.99 -0.89 9.33
N PRO A 331 2.12 -1.32 8.75
CA PRO A 331 2.14 -2.03 7.47
C PRO A 331 1.14 -3.18 7.41
N GLY A 332 0.45 -3.30 6.27
CA GLY A 332 -0.53 -4.34 6.02
C GLY A 332 -1.77 -4.30 6.93
N VAL A 333 -2.05 -3.24 7.70
CA VAL A 333 -3.24 -3.19 8.57
C VAL A 333 -4.56 -3.27 7.80
N ALA A 334 -4.59 -3.01 6.49
CA ALA A 334 -5.76 -3.19 5.64
C ALA A 334 -6.37 -4.62 5.68
N VAL A 335 -5.60 -5.65 6.05
CA VAL A 335 -6.15 -7.03 6.20
C VAL A 335 -7.13 -7.20 7.36
N VAL A 336 -7.30 -6.18 8.23
CA VAL A 336 -8.30 -6.23 9.32
C VAL A 336 -9.75 -6.01 8.83
N VAL A 337 -9.95 -5.48 7.61
CA VAL A 337 -11.29 -5.16 7.06
C VAL A 337 -11.75 -6.08 5.92
N SER A 338 -10.99 -7.13 5.61
CA SER A 338 -11.33 -8.16 4.62
C SER A 338 -10.81 -9.55 5.03
N PRO A 339 -11.31 -10.65 4.44
CA PRO A 339 -10.72 -11.97 4.65
C PRO A 339 -9.24 -12.00 4.24
N VAL A 340 -8.35 -12.45 5.12
CA VAL A 340 -6.91 -12.60 4.84
C VAL A 340 -6.69 -13.56 3.67
N GLU A 341 -5.84 -13.19 2.73
CA GLU A 341 -5.30 -14.08 1.70
C GLU A 341 -4.22 -14.98 2.31
N ILE A 342 -4.46 -16.29 2.33
CA ILE A 342 -3.62 -17.22 3.09
C ILE A 342 -2.27 -17.43 2.39
N ARG A 343 -2.25 -17.51 1.05
CA ARG A 343 -1.01 -17.66 0.28
C ARG A 343 -0.12 -16.41 0.31
N ASP A 344 -0.73 -15.23 0.42
CA ASP A 344 -0.03 -13.95 0.56
C ASP A 344 0.65 -13.87 1.94
N MET A 345 -0.15 -13.99 3.00
CA MET A 345 0.29 -13.89 4.39
C MET A 345 1.25 -15.01 4.84
N MET A 346 0.99 -16.26 4.44
CA MET A 346 1.72 -17.44 4.91
C MET A 346 2.71 -18.02 3.89
N GLY A 347 2.71 -17.53 2.65
CA GLY A 347 3.54 -18.06 1.57
C GLY A 347 3.28 -19.53 1.27
N THR A 348 4.33 -20.24 0.83
CA THR A 348 4.28 -21.68 0.55
C THR A 348 4.60 -22.55 1.78
N GLN A 349 4.35 -22.06 3.00
CA GLN A 349 4.59 -22.84 4.21
C GLN A 349 3.53 -23.94 4.41
N LEU A 350 3.92 -25.01 5.11
CA LEU A 350 3.00 -26.08 5.49
C LEU A 350 2.24 -25.69 6.77
N ILE A 351 0.92 -25.64 6.68
CA ILE A 351 0.04 -25.23 7.77
C ILE A 351 -0.17 -26.42 8.70
N GLU A 352 0.63 -26.47 9.77
CA GLU A 352 0.56 -27.45 10.87
C GLU A 352 0.86 -26.79 12.23
N GLU A 353 0.54 -27.46 13.34
CA GLU A 353 0.64 -26.89 14.69
C GLU A 353 2.06 -26.43 15.03
N GLY A 354 2.21 -25.14 15.36
CA GLY A 354 3.48 -24.50 15.66
C GLY A 354 4.22 -23.88 14.46
N THR A 355 3.74 -24.05 13.21
CA THR A 355 4.27 -23.28 12.08
C THR A 355 4.01 -21.79 12.29
N ASN A 356 5.03 -20.95 12.06
CA ASN A 356 4.99 -19.51 12.29
C ASN A 356 5.77 -18.74 11.23
N GLY A 357 5.49 -17.44 11.11
CA GLY A 357 6.13 -16.56 10.14
C GLY A 357 5.84 -15.09 10.38
N THR A 358 6.44 -14.23 9.54
CA THR A 358 6.19 -12.78 9.55
C THR A 358 6.01 -12.28 8.12
N HIS A 359 5.00 -11.43 7.89
CA HIS A 359 4.71 -10.83 6.58
C HIS A 359 3.96 -9.51 6.78
N LEU A 360 4.33 -8.45 6.03
CA LEU A 360 3.75 -7.10 6.13
C LEU A 360 3.52 -6.64 7.58
N GLY A 361 4.54 -6.68 8.44
CA GLY A 361 4.43 -6.29 9.85
C GLY A 361 3.64 -7.25 10.76
N TRP A 362 2.87 -8.21 10.22
CA TRP A 362 2.14 -9.21 11.00
C TRP A 362 3.04 -10.40 11.36
N GLU A 363 3.07 -10.75 12.65
CA GLU A 363 3.62 -11.99 13.18
C GLU A 363 2.48 -13.01 13.32
N TRP A 364 2.62 -14.21 12.73
CA TRP A 364 1.57 -15.24 12.72
C TRP A 364 2.06 -16.60 13.20
N ASN A 365 1.17 -17.36 13.83
CA ASN A 365 1.42 -18.73 14.32
C ASN A 365 0.17 -19.61 14.21
N VAL A 366 0.32 -20.81 13.66
CA VAL A 366 -0.70 -21.87 13.64
C VAL A 366 -0.82 -22.48 15.04
N ILE A 367 -2.00 -22.33 15.65
CA ILE A 367 -2.30 -22.72 17.03
C ILE A 367 -2.62 -24.22 17.16
N GLY A 368 -3.11 -24.85 16.08
CA GLY A 368 -3.58 -26.23 16.06
C GLY A 368 -4.95 -26.38 15.36
N PRO A 369 -5.54 -27.58 15.37
CA PRO A 369 -6.92 -27.78 14.94
C PRO A 369 -7.92 -27.24 15.96
N ASP A 370 -9.05 -26.70 15.48
CA ASP A 370 -10.14 -26.14 16.29
C ASP A 370 -11.50 -26.44 15.63
N GLU A 371 -12.55 -26.69 16.42
CA GLU A 371 -13.88 -27.04 15.89
C GLU A 371 -14.70 -25.77 15.61
N VAL A 372 -15.00 -25.51 14.33
CA VAL A 372 -15.74 -24.34 13.86
C VAL A 372 -16.95 -24.79 13.05
N ASP A 373 -18.13 -24.38 13.51
CA ASP A 373 -19.43 -24.61 12.85
C ASP A 373 -19.75 -26.09 12.50
N GLY A 374 -19.07 -27.02 13.19
CA GLY A 374 -19.23 -28.47 13.08
C GLY A 374 -18.12 -29.19 12.31
N GLU A 375 -17.07 -28.48 11.88
CA GLU A 375 -15.91 -29.03 11.17
C GLU A 375 -14.60 -28.65 11.88
N GLU A 376 -13.61 -29.54 11.86
CA GLU A 376 -12.25 -29.21 12.32
C GLU A 376 -11.55 -28.34 11.27
N ARG A 377 -11.03 -27.18 11.67
CA ARG A 377 -10.31 -26.21 10.83
C ARG A 377 -8.97 -25.84 11.47
N TRP A 378 -7.96 -25.49 10.68
CA TRP A 378 -6.67 -25.04 11.22
C TRP A 378 -6.82 -23.62 11.74
N LYS A 379 -6.49 -23.39 13.01
CA LYS A 379 -6.56 -22.08 13.67
C LYS A 379 -5.21 -21.37 13.59
N VAL A 380 -5.22 -20.12 13.16
CA VAL A 380 -4.04 -19.25 13.09
C VAL A 380 -4.29 -18.00 13.92
N SER A 381 -3.32 -17.63 14.76
CA SER A 381 -3.32 -16.35 15.48
C SER A 381 -2.28 -15.43 14.86
N MET A 382 -2.62 -14.14 14.75
CA MET A 382 -1.76 -13.11 14.17
C MET A 382 -1.79 -11.85 15.04
N GLU A 383 -0.68 -11.13 15.10
CA GLU A 383 -0.55 -9.84 15.79
C GLU A 383 0.34 -8.90 14.97
N ASN A 384 -0.07 -7.64 14.78
CA ASN A 384 0.76 -6.64 14.11
C ASN A 384 1.88 -6.20 15.05
N ARG A 385 3.12 -6.33 14.57
CA ARG A 385 4.32 -6.12 15.36
C ARG A 385 4.62 -4.63 15.59
N GLU A 386 4.39 -3.76 14.62
CA GLU A 386 4.71 -2.33 14.78
C GLU A 386 3.80 -1.68 15.82
N ILE A 387 2.49 -1.96 15.78
CA ILE A 387 1.54 -1.46 16.78
C ILE A 387 1.90 -1.92 18.21
N ARG A 388 2.43 -3.14 18.34
CA ARG A 388 2.84 -3.75 19.62
C ARG A 388 4.19 -3.22 20.11
N ASP A 389 5.23 -3.35 19.30
CA ASP A 389 6.62 -3.07 19.68
C ASP A 389 6.86 -1.54 19.83
N ASN A 390 6.14 -0.69 19.08
CA ASN A 390 6.13 0.77 19.24
C ASN A 390 5.14 1.28 20.30
N CYS A 391 4.44 0.37 21.00
CA CYS A 391 3.54 0.67 22.12
C CYS A 391 2.30 1.52 21.78
N PHE A 392 1.83 1.43 20.54
CA PHE A 392 0.59 2.05 20.05
C PHE A 392 -0.68 1.30 20.51
N GLY A 393 -0.57 0.01 20.83
CA GLY A 393 -1.66 -0.79 21.39
C GLY A 393 -1.58 -2.26 20.98
N HIS A 394 -2.62 -2.78 20.34
CA HIS A 394 -2.60 -4.09 19.67
C HIS A 394 -3.44 -4.10 18.39
N ALA A 395 -3.04 -4.88 17.40
CA ALA A 395 -3.93 -5.32 16.33
C ALA A 395 -3.79 -6.83 16.18
N ARG A 396 -4.88 -7.56 16.32
CA ARG A 396 -4.92 -9.03 16.38
C ARG A 396 -5.95 -9.60 15.43
N ILE A 397 -5.58 -10.72 14.82
CA ILE A 397 -6.48 -11.51 13.98
C ILE A 397 -6.39 -12.96 14.44
N THR A 398 -7.54 -13.57 14.76
CA THR A 398 -7.66 -15.03 14.88
C THR A 398 -8.45 -15.54 13.69
N MET A 399 -7.84 -16.33 12.83
CA MET A 399 -8.48 -16.86 11.62
C MET A 399 -8.49 -18.39 11.59
N TRP A 400 -9.41 -18.93 10.80
CA TRP A 400 -9.50 -20.37 10.54
C TRP A 400 -9.44 -20.63 9.03
N VAL A 401 -8.68 -21.65 8.63
CA VAL A 401 -8.30 -21.92 7.23
C VAL A 401 -8.57 -23.38 6.83
N GLU A 402 -8.70 -23.62 5.52
CA GLU A 402 -8.85 -24.95 4.91
C GLU A 402 -8.13 -25.04 3.56
N GLU A 403 -7.77 -26.25 3.15
CA GLU A 403 -7.04 -26.56 1.91
C GLU A 403 -7.68 -25.97 0.64
N ASN A 404 -9.01 -26.00 0.55
CA ASN A 404 -9.74 -25.65 -0.67
C ASN A 404 -10.04 -24.13 -0.81
N SER A 405 -9.56 -23.31 0.14
CA SER A 405 -9.86 -21.88 0.23
C SER A 405 -8.58 -21.02 0.20
N PRO A 406 -8.39 -20.13 -0.78
CA PRO A 406 -7.24 -19.22 -0.81
C PRO A 406 -7.38 -18.07 0.22
N TRP A 407 -8.59 -17.84 0.75
CA TRP A 407 -8.88 -16.88 1.82
C TRP A 407 -9.27 -17.55 3.14
N ALA A 408 -9.09 -16.82 4.25
CA ALA A 408 -9.61 -17.18 5.57
C ALA A 408 -11.12 -17.45 5.53
N VAL A 409 -11.56 -18.57 6.09
CA VAL A 409 -12.98 -18.98 6.05
C VAL A 409 -13.81 -18.38 7.18
N LYS A 410 -13.11 -17.98 8.25
CA LYS A 410 -13.64 -17.27 9.42
C LYS A 410 -12.49 -16.46 10.02
N GLN A 411 -12.79 -15.26 10.53
CA GLN A 411 -11.79 -14.31 10.99
C GLN A 411 -12.38 -13.42 12.09
N ASN A 412 -11.80 -13.45 13.27
CA ASN A 412 -12.12 -12.56 14.38
C ASN A 412 -11.01 -11.51 14.50
N VAL A 413 -11.41 -10.23 14.54
CA VAL A 413 -10.52 -9.06 14.50
C VAL A 413 -10.69 -8.24 15.79
N ASP A 414 -9.57 -7.86 16.39
CA ASP A 414 -9.49 -7.04 17.60
C ASP A 414 -8.33 -6.04 17.43
N VAL A 415 -8.66 -4.77 17.20
CA VAL A 415 -7.72 -3.67 17.04
C VAL A 415 -7.97 -2.60 18.09
N TYR A 416 -6.90 -2.08 18.66
CA TYR A 416 -6.87 -1.03 19.65
C TYR A 416 -5.60 -0.20 19.44
N ILE A 417 -5.74 1.09 19.14
CA ILE A 417 -4.65 2.04 18.95
C ILE A 417 -4.96 3.26 19.80
N SER A 418 -3.99 3.77 20.57
CA SER A 418 -4.14 5.00 21.35
C SER A 418 -2.79 5.67 21.60
N GLY A 419 -2.75 7.00 21.51
CA GLY A 419 -1.57 7.80 21.87
C GLY A 419 -1.33 7.81 23.38
N ASP A 420 -2.38 8.04 24.16
CA ASP A 420 -2.34 8.37 25.59
C ASP A 420 -2.95 7.29 26.51
N GLU A 421 -4.13 6.75 26.17
CA GLU A 421 -4.88 5.78 26.97
C GLU A 421 -4.48 4.31 26.65
N GLY A 422 -3.28 3.86 27.03
CA GLY A 422 -2.82 2.47 26.80
C GLY A 422 -2.23 1.76 28.03
N ASP A 423 -2.26 0.42 28.06
CA ASP A 423 -1.47 -0.37 29.04
C ASP A 423 0.01 -0.41 28.62
N LYS A 424 0.67 0.75 28.69
CA LYS A 424 2.10 0.93 28.42
C LYS A 424 3.01 0.22 29.45
N SER A 425 2.49 -0.60 30.38
CA SER A 425 3.27 -1.19 31.48
C SER A 425 4.33 -2.23 31.04
N ALA A 426 4.26 -2.72 29.81
CA ALA A 426 5.30 -3.54 29.18
C ALA A 426 6.40 -2.74 28.46
N CYS A 427 6.21 -1.42 28.30
CA CYS A 427 7.01 -0.56 27.44
C CYS A 427 8.25 0.02 28.15
N GLY A 428 9.23 0.45 27.34
CA GLY A 428 10.37 1.21 27.83
C GLY A 428 10.07 2.71 27.86
N THR A 429 10.63 3.44 28.82
CA THR A 429 10.44 4.90 29.02
C THR A 429 10.98 5.81 27.90
N VAL A 430 11.34 5.22 26.76
CA VAL A 430 11.72 5.89 25.51
C VAL A 430 10.65 5.67 24.44
N THR A 431 10.13 4.44 24.27
CA THR A 431 9.04 4.17 23.32
C THR A 431 7.69 4.71 23.78
N GLU A 432 7.44 4.78 25.10
CA GLU A 432 6.25 5.46 25.65
C GLU A 432 6.05 6.86 25.06
N ARG A 433 7.16 7.60 24.89
CA ARG A 433 7.23 8.98 24.37
C ARG A 433 7.24 9.10 22.84
N LEU A 434 7.38 7.98 22.13
CA LEU A 434 7.27 7.97 20.68
C LEU A 434 5.80 7.94 20.27
N ALA A 435 4.99 7.15 21.00
CA ALA A 435 3.53 7.16 20.88
C ALA A 435 2.94 8.55 21.19
N ASP A 436 3.43 9.23 22.25
CA ASP A 436 3.04 10.61 22.64
C ASP A 436 3.43 11.70 21.60
N VAL A 437 4.01 11.33 20.46
CA VAL A 437 4.48 12.25 19.40
C VAL A 437 3.95 11.86 18.01
N VAL A 438 3.81 10.55 17.72
CA VAL A 438 3.43 10.02 16.40
C VAL A 438 1.92 9.76 16.27
N LEU A 439 1.19 9.65 17.39
CA LEU A 439 -0.25 9.40 17.38
C LEU A 439 -1.05 10.61 17.88
N PRO A 440 -2.10 11.03 17.15
CA PRO A 440 -3.11 11.97 17.65
C PRO A 440 -3.72 11.54 18.99
N ASP A 441 -4.10 12.52 19.81
CA ASP A 441 -4.59 12.33 21.17
C ASP A 441 -5.91 11.54 21.18
N GLY A 442 -6.02 10.53 22.07
CA GLY A 442 -7.17 9.63 22.17
C GLY A 442 -6.94 8.26 21.55
N LYS A 443 -8.01 7.65 21.02
CA LYS A 443 -8.08 6.21 20.70
C LYS A 443 -8.88 5.91 19.44
N ILE A 444 -8.45 4.87 18.71
CA ILE A 444 -9.25 4.06 17.78
C ILE A 444 -9.38 2.64 18.35
N SER A 445 -10.56 2.00 18.23
CA SER A 445 -10.67 0.55 18.38
C SER A 445 -11.70 -0.03 17.44
N LEU A 446 -11.37 -1.17 16.83
CA LEU A 446 -12.19 -1.88 15.85
C LEU A 446 -12.29 -3.35 16.24
N SER A 447 -13.51 -3.85 16.43
CA SER A 447 -13.79 -5.28 16.54
C SER A 447 -14.76 -5.71 15.45
N LEU A 448 -14.52 -6.87 14.83
CA LEU A 448 -15.46 -7.50 13.89
C LEU A 448 -15.23 -9.00 13.75
N GLU A 449 -16.25 -9.72 13.30
CA GLU A 449 -16.19 -11.13 12.93
C GLU A 449 -16.58 -11.30 11.46
N ILE A 450 -15.75 -11.96 10.66
CA ILE A 450 -16.00 -12.33 9.27
C ILE A 450 -16.24 -13.83 9.18
N SER A 451 -17.22 -14.26 8.39
CA SER A 451 -17.46 -15.67 8.09
C SER A 451 -17.83 -15.86 6.62
N LYS A 452 -17.24 -16.88 5.97
CA LYS A 452 -17.52 -17.24 4.57
C LYS A 452 -18.98 -17.71 4.39
N ASN A 453 -19.64 -17.18 3.37
CA ASN A 453 -20.96 -17.62 2.90
C ASN A 453 -20.83 -18.62 1.74
N SER A 454 -20.04 -18.27 0.72
CA SER A 454 -19.85 -19.07 -0.49
C SER A 454 -18.47 -18.85 -1.10
N LEU A 455 -17.97 -19.82 -1.88
CA LEU A 455 -16.69 -19.74 -2.58
C LEU A 455 -16.86 -20.36 -3.97
N THR A 456 -16.51 -19.59 -4.99
CA THR A 456 -16.36 -20.00 -6.40
C THR A 456 -14.87 -20.00 -6.72
N ARG A 457 -14.41 -21.00 -7.49
CA ARG A 457 -13.01 -21.11 -7.91
C ARG A 457 -12.88 -20.87 -9.41
N GLY A 458 -11.86 -20.10 -9.78
CA GLY A 458 -11.43 -19.89 -11.16
C GLY A 458 -10.69 -21.10 -11.75
N GLU A 459 -10.41 -21.07 -13.06
CA GLU A 459 -9.67 -22.13 -13.75
C GLU A 459 -8.17 -21.82 -13.91
N LYS A 460 -7.79 -20.58 -14.22
CA LYS A 460 -6.41 -20.17 -14.53
C LYS A 460 -5.71 -19.52 -13.33
N LEU A 461 -4.53 -20.01 -12.96
CA LEU A 461 -3.64 -19.36 -11.97
C LEU A 461 -3.23 -17.94 -12.41
N LEU A 462 -2.91 -17.07 -11.44
CA LEU A 462 -2.44 -15.72 -11.74
C LEU A 462 -1.08 -15.72 -12.45
N ASP A 463 -0.90 -14.86 -13.45
CA ASP A 463 0.37 -14.66 -14.17
C ASP A 463 1.40 -13.82 -13.39
N LEU A 464 1.38 -13.84 -12.06
CA LEU A 464 2.27 -13.00 -11.23
C LEU A 464 3.74 -13.45 -11.35
N GLY A 465 4.63 -12.49 -11.65
CA GLY A 465 6.03 -12.72 -11.99
C GLY A 465 6.27 -13.08 -13.46
N ARG A 466 5.36 -12.68 -14.37
CA ARG A 466 5.43 -12.98 -15.81
C ARG A 466 5.55 -11.69 -16.62
N SER A 467 6.65 -11.56 -17.36
CA SER A 467 6.85 -10.48 -18.33
C SER A 467 5.95 -10.63 -19.57
N TYR A 468 5.59 -9.50 -20.16
CA TYR A 468 4.68 -9.37 -21.31
C TYR A 468 5.20 -8.32 -22.30
N SER A 469 4.60 -8.25 -23.49
CA SER A 469 5.17 -7.57 -24.66
C SER A 469 4.90 -6.07 -24.68
N SER A 470 3.79 -5.66 -24.09
CA SER A 470 3.32 -4.27 -23.97
C SER A 470 3.76 -3.57 -22.68
N MET A 471 4.63 -4.22 -21.87
CA MET A 471 5.16 -3.63 -20.63
C MET A 471 5.81 -2.27 -20.92
N PRO A 472 5.34 -1.17 -20.30
CA PRO A 472 5.94 0.14 -20.49
C PRO A 472 7.43 0.13 -20.11
N ASN A 473 8.25 0.82 -20.90
CA ASN A 473 9.68 0.91 -20.63
C ASN A 473 9.91 1.61 -19.27
N ALA A 474 10.59 0.93 -18.33
CA ALA A 474 10.94 1.52 -17.05
C ALA A 474 11.77 2.79 -17.26
N GLY A 475 11.31 3.92 -16.70
CA GLY A 475 11.88 5.25 -16.97
C GLY A 475 11.16 6.07 -18.06
N ALA A 476 10.21 5.50 -18.81
CA ALA A 476 9.39 6.29 -19.73
C ALA A 476 8.53 7.30 -18.95
N TYR A 477 8.58 8.57 -19.37
CA TYR A 477 7.93 9.72 -18.72
C TYR A 477 8.41 10.02 -17.29
N VAL A 478 9.47 9.37 -16.81
CA VAL A 478 10.24 9.87 -15.66
C VAL A 478 11.07 11.07 -16.16
N PRO A 479 10.99 12.25 -15.51
CA PRO A 479 11.75 13.42 -15.92
C PRO A 479 13.26 13.19 -15.95
N THR A 480 13.92 13.63 -17.03
CA THR A 480 15.38 13.67 -17.05
C THR A 480 15.92 14.81 -16.18
N THR A 481 17.18 14.70 -15.76
CA THR A 481 17.88 15.80 -15.05
C THR A 481 18.07 17.07 -15.89
N SER A 482 17.75 17.03 -17.18
CA SER A 482 17.67 18.20 -18.07
C SER A 482 16.27 18.82 -18.18
N GLU A 483 15.24 18.14 -17.70
CA GLU A 483 13.84 18.61 -17.63
C GLU A 483 13.49 19.15 -16.24
N LEU A 484 14.16 18.65 -15.20
CA LEU A 484 14.07 19.19 -13.85
C LEU A 484 14.79 20.53 -13.74
N ILE A 485 14.07 21.52 -13.20
CA ILE A 485 14.56 22.87 -12.96
C ILE A 485 14.97 22.95 -11.49
N ASP A 486 16.27 23.08 -11.26
CA ASP A 486 16.83 23.48 -9.97
C ASP A 486 16.52 24.96 -9.73
N TRP A 487 15.55 25.20 -8.85
CA TRP A 487 15.04 26.53 -8.52
C TRP A 487 15.29 26.92 -7.06
N GLY A 488 15.50 25.94 -6.16
CA GLY A 488 15.62 26.16 -4.73
C GLY A 488 16.77 27.09 -4.35
N ASP A 489 17.92 26.93 -5.02
CA ASP A 489 19.16 27.65 -4.74
C ASP A 489 19.09 29.14 -5.15
N THR A 490 18.42 29.47 -6.27
CA THR A 490 18.43 30.84 -6.85
C THR A 490 17.07 31.52 -6.94
N GLU A 491 15.99 30.80 -7.24
CA GLU A 491 14.68 31.39 -7.50
C GLU A 491 13.78 31.42 -6.26
N ILE A 492 12.84 32.36 -6.26
CA ILE A 492 11.94 32.62 -5.12
C ILE A 492 10.59 31.92 -5.22
N HIS A 493 10.34 31.16 -6.29
CA HIS A 493 9.16 30.31 -6.45
C HIS A 493 9.42 29.19 -7.46
N MET A 494 8.66 28.10 -7.35
CA MET A 494 8.62 27.02 -8.34
C MET A 494 8.26 27.58 -9.74
N PRO A 495 8.93 27.14 -10.83
CA PRO A 495 8.62 27.60 -12.19
C PRO A 495 7.21 27.19 -12.61
N ASP A 496 6.40 28.15 -13.04
CA ASP A 496 5.02 27.93 -13.49
C ASP A 496 5.00 27.81 -15.02
N SER A 497 5.27 28.91 -15.73
CA SER A 497 5.32 28.99 -17.20
C SER A 497 4.04 28.54 -17.95
N THR A 498 2.90 28.34 -17.27
CA THR A 498 1.63 27.86 -17.85
C THR A 498 1.25 28.47 -19.20
N SER A 499 0.84 27.59 -20.12
CA SER A 499 0.33 27.95 -21.45
C SER A 499 -1.20 27.99 -21.53
N ILE A 500 -1.90 27.44 -20.52
CA ILE A 500 -3.36 27.28 -20.47
C ILE A 500 -4.07 28.18 -19.43
N ARG A 501 -3.32 28.91 -18.59
CA ARG A 501 -3.88 29.91 -17.65
C ARG A 501 -3.48 31.34 -18.04
N SER A 502 -4.38 32.30 -17.81
CA SER A 502 -4.21 33.70 -18.25
C SER A 502 -3.10 34.46 -17.50
N HIS A 503 -2.84 34.11 -16.24
CA HIS A 503 -1.90 34.79 -15.36
C HIS A 503 -1.14 33.75 -14.52
N SER A 504 0.16 33.62 -14.75
CA SER A 504 1.02 32.65 -14.07
C SER A 504 1.50 33.14 -12.70
N LEU A 505 2.11 32.25 -11.92
CA LEU A 505 2.76 32.57 -10.66
C LEU A 505 3.86 33.64 -10.83
N GLU A 506 4.63 33.62 -11.92
CA GLU A 506 5.62 34.67 -12.21
C GLU A 506 4.95 36.06 -12.26
N ASN A 507 3.70 36.16 -12.73
CA ASN A 507 2.99 37.43 -12.82
C ASN A 507 2.63 37.95 -11.42
N ALA A 508 2.18 37.05 -10.53
CA ALA A 508 1.81 37.37 -9.16
C ALA A 508 3.05 37.71 -8.30
N VAL A 509 4.12 36.93 -8.39
CA VAL A 509 5.36 37.22 -7.65
C VAL A 509 6.03 38.49 -8.18
N ALA A 510 6.03 38.73 -9.50
CA ALA A 510 6.54 39.99 -10.06
C ALA A 510 5.72 41.23 -9.63
N CYS A 511 4.42 41.08 -9.33
CA CYS A 511 3.63 42.15 -8.70
C CYS A 511 4.14 42.54 -7.30
N LEU A 512 4.63 41.57 -6.52
CA LEU A 512 5.26 41.81 -5.22
C LEU A 512 6.66 42.43 -5.39
N THR A 513 7.59 41.73 -6.07
CA THR A 513 9.00 42.13 -6.13
C THR A 513 9.24 43.41 -6.93
N SER A 514 8.41 43.72 -7.93
CA SER A 514 8.46 45.02 -8.64
C SER A 514 7.87 46.18 -7.83
N GLY A 515 7.40 45.95 -6.60
CA GLY A 515 6.85 46.97 -5.71
C GLY A 515 5.52 47.56 -6.19
N HIS A 516 4.71 46.79 -6.92
CA HIS A 516 3.38 47.22 -7.36
C HIS A 516 2.31 46.99 -6.29
N VAL A 517 2.56 46.07 -5.36
CA VAL A 517 1.78 45.86 -4.14
C VAL A 517 2.54 46.52 -2.98
N SER A 518 2.27 47.81 -2.73
CA SER A 518 3.05 48.64 -1.80
C SER A 518 2.82 48.32 -0.31
N GLU A 519 1.68 47.70 -0.04
CA GLU A 519 1.15 47.29 1.26
C GLU A 519 1.82 46.00 1.78
N ALA A 520 2.28 45.13 0.87
CA ALA A 520 2.91 43.84 1.16
C ALA A 520 4.40 43.95 1.54
N VAL A 521 4.75 44.93 2.40
CA VAL A 521 6.14 45.32 2.72
C VAL A 521 6.96 44.15 3.27
N ALA A 522 6.38 43.28 4.10
CA ALA A 522 7.08 42.14 4.69
C ALA A 522 7.48 41.10 3.62
N ALA A 523 6.52 40.62 2.82
CA ALA A 523 6.76 39.69 1.72
C ALA A 523 7.76 40.26 0.69
N ASN A 524 7.61 41.54 0.34
CA ASN A 524 8.52 42.23 -0.57
C ASN A 524 9.94 42.36 0.01
N SER A 525 10.10 42.48 1.34
CA SER A 525 11.41 42.45 1.98
C SER A 525 12.02 41.05 1.97
N ALA A 526 11.24 40.01 2.31
CA ALA A 526 11.70 38.63 2.39
C ALA A 526 12.11 38.08 1.01
N LEU A 527 11.24 38.22 0.00
CA LEU A 527 11.46 37.75 -1.37
C LEU A 527 12.54 38.54 -2.15
N ASN A 528 13.18 39.54 -1.52
CA ASN A 528 14.33 40.28 -2.06
C ASN A 528 15.65 39.97 -1.32
N ASP A 529 15.63 39.12 -0.28
CA ASP A 529 16.82 38.72 0.49
C ASP A 529 17.10 37.22 0.28
N ASP A 530 16.45 36.35 1.07
CA ASP A 530 16.57 34.89 0.93
C ASP A 530 15.21 34.13 0.94
N GLY A 531 14.10 34.86 0.94
CA GLY A 531 12.78 34.25 1.09
C GLY A 531 12.23 33.62 -0.19
N TYR A 532 11.40 32.59 -0.03
CA TYR A 532 10.72 31.89 -1.13
C TYR A 532 9.24 31.64 -0.85
N ILE A 533 8.47 31.42 -1.92
CA ILE A 533 7.08 30.98 -1.89
C ILE A 533 7.05 29.47 -1.62
N TRP A 534 6.51 29.07 -0.46
CA TRP A 534 6.36 27.67 -0.07
C TRP A 534 4.93 27.15 -0.28
N ARG A 535 3.93 28.05 -0.32
CA ARG A 535 2.56 27.74 -0.75
C ARG A 535 2.09 28.82 -1.71
N ALA A 536 1.48 28.42 -2.81
CA ALA A 536 0.64 29.30 -3.62
C ALA A 536 -0.69 28.61 -3.92
N ARG A 537 -1.77 29.39 -4.09
CA ARG A 537 -3.02 28.93 -4.68
C ARG A 537 -3.69 30.04 -5.50
N ASP A 538 -4.16 29.71 -6.70
CA ASP A 538 -4.94 30.61 -7.56
C ASP A 538 -6.46 30.48 -7.34
N ASP A 539 -7.18 31.56 -7.63
CA ASP A 539 -8.63 31.57 -7.83
C ASP A 539 -8.94 32.31 -9.14
N ARG A 540 -9.67 31.62 -10.02
CA ARG A 540 -10.00 32.05 -11.38
C ARG A 540 -11.51 32.18 -11.61
N SER A 541 -12.30 32.14 -10.54
CA SER A 541 -13.77 32.27 -10.58
C SER A 541 -14.25 33.63 -11.11
N GLN A 542 -13.41 34.66 -11.02
CA GLN A 542 -13.68 36.00 -11.55
C GLN A 542 -13.10 36.18 -12.96
N SER A 543 -13.96 36.27 -13.97
CA SER A 543 -13.55 36.36 -15.38
C SER A 543 -12.59 37.53 -15.66
N GLY A 544 -11.38 37.21 -16.11
CA GLY A 544 -10.33 38.19 -16.42
C GLY A 544 -9.48 38.64 -15.22
N ILE A 545 -9.69 38.04 -14.05
CA ILE A 545 -8.90 38.26 -12.83
C ILE A 545 -8.35 36.90 -12.38
N THR A 546 -7.17 36.90 -11.77
CA THR A 546 -6.67 35.75 -11.03
C THR A 546 -6.21 36.25 -9.67
N THR A 547 -6.97 35.90 -8.63
CA THR A 547 -6.57 36.18 -7.25
C THR A 547 -5.57 35.11 -6.85
N TRP A 548 -4.38 35.52 -6.41
CA TRP A 548 -3.33 34.63 -5.93
C TRP A 548 -3.15 34.84 -4.42
N ASN A 549 -3.21 33.75 -3.65
CA ASN A 549 -2.77 33.72 -2.27
C ASN A 549 -1.39 33.06 -2.21
N LEU A 550 -0.39 33.81 -1.74
CA LEU A 550 1.03 33.46 -1.76
C LEU A 550 1.61 33.47 -0.34
N SER A 551 1.94 32.29 0.20
CA SER A 551 2.65 32.15 1.47
C SER A 551 4.16 32.06 1.25
N TRP A 552 4.90 32.82 2.06
CA TRP A 552 6.34 33.01 1.97
C TRP A 552 7.03 32.76 3.31
N VAL A 553 8.32 32.43 3.24
CA VAL A 553 9.20 32.14 4.39
C VAL A 553 10.61 32.71 4.11
N SER A 554 11.34 33.12 5.14
CA SER A 554 12.72 33.67 5.09
C SER A 554 13.52 33.26 6.34
N SER A 555 14.85 33.47 6.37
CA SER A 555 15.66 33.14 7.57
C SER A 555 15.52 34.13 8.73
N ASP A 556 15.05 35.35 8.47
CA ASP A 556 14.42 36.19 9.50
C ASP A 556 13.08 35.51 9.88
N PRO A 557 12.80 35.20 11.17
CA PRO A 557 11.68 34.34 11.61
C PRO A 557 10.26 34.89 11.38
N ASN A 558 10.12 35.85 10.47
CA ASN A 558 8.85 36.23 9.89
C ASN A 558 8.53 35.27 8.73
N SER A 559 7.39 34.60 8.81
CA SER A 559 6.70 33.99 7.66
C SER A 559 5.32 34.62 7.55
N GLY A 560 4.69 34.50 6.38
CA GLY A 560 3.36 35.06 6.20
C GLY A 560 2.78 34.79 4.83
N TRP A 561 1.68 35.47 4.53
CA TRP A 561 0.94 35.32 3.28
C TRP A 561 0.47 36.67 2.75
N VAL A 562 0.28 36.75 1.42
CA VAL A 562 -0.26 37.91 0.72
C VAL A 562 -1.28 37.45 -0.32
N GLU A 563 -2.42 38.12 -0.34
CA GLU A 563 -3.47 37.94 -1.34
C GLU A 563 -3.50 39.15 -2.28
N LEU A 564 -3.45 38.90 -3.60
CA LEU A 564 -3.45 39.93 -4.63
C LEU A 564 -4.24 39.50 -5.87
N ASP A 565 -4.90 40.47 -6.52
CA ASP A 565 -5.53 40.28 -7.82
C ASP A 565 -4.55 40.62 -8.95
N VAL A 566 -4.43 39.71 -9.92
CA VAL A 566 -3.64 39.85 -11.15
C VAL A 566 -4.58 39.90 -12.36
N THR A 567 -4.36 40.88 -13.24
CA THR A 567 -5.18 41.10 -14.47
C THR A 567 -4.34 41.26 -15.74
N GLY A 568 -3.08 40.83 -15.68
CA GLY A 568 -2.11 40.84 -16.76
C GLY A 568 -0.68 40.96 -16.24
N ALA A 569 0.28 41.13 -17.16
CA ALA A 569 1.69 41.29 -16.81
C ALA A 569 1.93 42.39 -15.75
N ALA A 570 2.86 42.14 -14.83
CA ALA A 570 3.06 42.94 -13.62
C ALA A 570 3.19 44.45 -13.92
N SER A 571 2.28 45.24 -13.36
CA SER A 571 2.30 46.70 -13.38
C SER A 571 1.38 47.26 -12.30
N ALA A 572 1.60 48.52 -11.88
CA ALA A 572 0.72 49.23 -10.95
C ALA A 572 -0.71 49.54 -11.49
N ALA A 573 -1.08 48.99 -12.65
CA ALA A 573 -2.44 48.99 -13.18
C ALA A 573 -3.07 47.58 -13.23
N ASN A 574 -2.25 46.53 -13.21
CA ASN A 574 -2.68 45.14 -13.35
C ASN A 574 -2.62 44.33 -12.05
N CYS A 575 -1.80 44.79 -11.08
CA CYS A 575 -1.64 44.24 -9.75
C CYS A 575 -2.52 45.03 -8.75
N THR A 576 -3.38 44.37 -7.98
CA THR A 576 -4.15 45.00 -6.90
C THR A 576 -3.96 44.26 -5.58
N TYR A 577 -3.67 44.97 -4.50
CA TYR A 577 -3.60 44.41 -3.14
C TYR A 577 -4.99 44.01 -2.64
N VAL A 578 -5.12 42.81 -2.05
CA VAL A 578 -6.35 42.36 -1.37
C VAL A 578 -6.13 42.28 0.14
N ALA A 579 -5.20 41.43 0.59
CA ALA A 579 -4.95 41.17 2.01
C ALA A 579 -3.52 40.67 2.29
N HIS A 580 -3.13 40.63 3.57
CA HIS A 580 -1.90 39.98 4.04
C HIS A 580 -2.01 39.56 5.50
N GLY A 581 -1.13 38.66 5.93
CA GLY A 581 -0.96 38.26 7.33
C GLY A 581 0.41 37.63 7.59
N GLY A 582 0.71 37.42 8.87
CA GLY A 582 1.75 36.46 9.27
C GLY A 582 1.15 35.08 9.47
N HIS A 583 2.00 34.06 9.68
CA HIS A 583 1.59 32.81 10.33
C HIS A 583 1.92 32.88 11.82
N ASP A 584 1.09 32.28 12.68
CA ASP A 584 1.34 32.20 14.12
C ASP A 584 2.33 31.06 14.47
N GLU A 585 2.48 30.10 13.56
CA GLU A 585 3.44 28.98 13.57
C GLU A 585 4.36 29.08 12.33
N THR A 586 5.63 28.69 12.45
CA THR A 586 6.66 29.02 11.44
C THR A 586 7.18 27.80 10.71
N VAL A 587 6.72 27.60 9.47
CA VAL A 587 7.40 26.72 8.50
C VAL A 587 8.89 27.06 8.45
N ALA A 588 9.75 26.05 8.54
CA ALA A 588 11.19 26.24 8.53
C ALA A 588 11.72 26.73 7.18
N HIS A 589 12.62 27.71 7.21
CA HIS A 589 13.38 28.14 6.04
C HIS A 589 14.53 27.18 5.79
N SER A 590 14.47 26.44 4.68
CA SER A 590 15.65 25.73 4.17
C SER A 590 15.58 25.64 2.65
N ARG A 591 16.45 26.40 1.97
CA ARG A 591 16.52 26.41 0.50
C ARG A 591 17.30 25.24 -0.08
N GLY A 592 18.30 24.75 0.65
CA GLY A 592 19.17 23.65 0.20
C GLY A 592 18.46 22.30 0.13
N ASP A 593 17.31 22.17 0.82
CA ASP A 593 16.50 20.94 0.80
C ASP A 593 15.34 21.03 -0.21
N ILE A 594 15.18 22.15 -0.92
CA ILE A 594 14.17 22.29 -1.98
C ILE A 594 14.62 21.49 -3.20
N PRO A 595 13.81 20.54 -3.70
CA PRO A 595 14.21 19.69 -4.81
C PRO A 595 14.10 20.41 -6.17
N ALA A 596 14.86 19.92 -7.15
CA ALA A 596 14.64 20.26 -8.56
C ALA A 596 13.34 19.60 -9.09
N VAL A 597 12.57 20.32 -9.90
CA VAL A 597 11.20 19.94 -10.28
C VAL A 597 10.84 20.28 -11.73
N LEU A 598 9.84 19.59 -12.27
CA LEU A 598 9.10 20.02 -13.46
C LEU A 598 8.47 21.40 -13.25
N SER A 599 8.25 22.13 -14.34
CA SER A 599 7.39 23.32 -14.29
C SER A 599 5.91 22.94 -14.20
N ILE A 600 5.07 23.86 -13.71
CA ILE A 600 3.61 23.66 -13.69
C ILE A 600 3.10 23.42 -15.12
N GLN A 601 3.63 24.12 -16.13
CA GLN A 601 3.30 23.88 -17.54
C GLN A 601 3.49 22.41 -17.96
N MET A 602 4.60 21.77 -17.58
CA MET A 602 4.89 20.39 -17.98
C MET A 602 3.91 19.39 -17.32
N MET A 603 3.55 19.63 -16.07
CA MET A 603 2.51 18.84 -15.39
C MET A 603 1.10 19.13 -15.93
N GLU A 604 0.81 20.36 -16.37
CA GLU A 604 -0.45 20.71 -17.06
C GLU A 604 -0.56 20.02 -18.43
N GLU A 605 0.54 19.93 -19.19
CA GLU A 605 0.59 19.21 -20.46
C GLU A 605 0.42 17.70 -20.27
N ASP A 606 0.99 17.13 -19.20
CA ASP A 606 0.78 15.73 -18.80
C ASP A 606 -0.68 15.44 -18.37
N LEU A 607 -1.23 16.26 -17.46
CA LEU A 607 -2.58 16.08 -16.89
C LEU A 607 -3.71 16.35 -17.88
N THR A 608 -3.43 17.01 -19.01
CA THR A 608 -4.41 17.26 -20.08
C THR A 608 -4.41 16.20 -21.19
N ASP A 609 -3.53 15.19 -21.14
CA ASP A 609 -3.55 14.07 -22.09
C ASP A 609 -4.70 13.08 -21.79
N PRO A 610 -5.73 12.97 -22.64
CA PRO A 610 -6.86 12.06 -22.43
C PRO A 610 -6.48 10.58 -22.61
N LEU A 611 -5.29 10.25 -23.13
CA LEU A 611 -4.76 8.89 -23.16
C LEU A 611 -4.14 8.48 -21.83
N ARG A 612 -3.74 9.44 -20.98
CA ARG A 612 -3.07 9.20 -19.70
C ARG A 612 -4.01 9.34 -18.51
N TYR A 613 -4.76 10.44 -18.43
CA TYR A 613 -5.57 10.78 -17.25
C TYR A 613 -7.02 11.15 -17.60
N SER A 614 -7.70 10.25 -18.34
CA SER A 614 -9.12 10.38 -18.71
C SER A 614 -10.05 10.73 -17.52
N ASP A 615 -9.74 10.23 -16.33
CA ASP A 615 -10.57 10.36 -15.12
C ASP A 615 -10.76 11.83 -14.69
N VAL A 616 -9.83 12.72 -15.02
CA VAL A 616 -9.87 14.15 -14.63
C VAL A 616 -10.24 15.10 -15.78
N ILE A 617 -10.65 14.56 -16.93
CA ILE A 617 -10.96 15.32 -18.16
C ILE A 617 -12.44 15.12 -18.54
N GLY A 618 -13.24 16.19 -18.49
CA GLY A 618 -14.66 16.15 -18.82
C GLY A 618 -15.50 17.14 -18.00
N GLU A 619 -16.84 17.05 -18.11
CA GLU A 619 -17.76 17.94 -17.38
C GLU A 619 -17.60 17.86 -15.86
N ASN A 620 -17.36 16.64 -15.33
CA ASN A 620 -17.08 16.36 -13.92
C ASN A 620 -15.56 16.32 -13.58
N GLY A 621 -14.69 16.72 -14.50
CA GLY A 621 -13.23 16.71 -14.31
C GLY A 621 -12.64 18.02 -13.76
N LEU A 622 -11.31 18.07 -13.67
CA LEU A 622 -10.53 19.29 -13.40
C LEU A 622 -10.35 20.13 -14.68
N PHE A 623 -10.28 19.44 -15.83
CA PHE A 623 -10.13 20.01 -17.16
C PHE A 623 -11.37 19.74 -18.02
N THR A 624 -11.66 20.64 -18.95
CA THR A 624 -12.62 20.45 -20.03
C THR A 624 -12.12 19.42 -21.04
N SER A 625 -13.01 18.86 -21.86
CA SER A 625 -12.64 17.98 -22.99
C SER A 625 -11.82 18.66 -24.11
N SER A 626 -11.44 19.92 -23.93
CA SER A 626 -10.55 20.72 -24.78
C SER A 626 -9.17 20.98 -24.16
N GLY A 627 -8.89 20.48 -22.95
CA GLY A 627 -7.63 20.72 -22.21
C GLY A 627 -7.60 22.04 -21.43
N GLU A 628 -8.57 22.94 -21.64
CA GLU A 628 -8.73 24.15 -20.82
C GLU A 628 -9.26 23.79 -19.43
N TYR A 629 -8.79 24.45 -18.36
CA TYR A 629 -9.37 24.33 -17.02
C TYR A 629 -10.84 24.77 -16.98
N HIS A 630 -11.63 24.18 -16.08
CA HIS A 630 -12.91 24.78 -15.68
C HIS A 630 -12.69 26.05 -14.84
N PRO A 631 -13.60 27.05 -14.87
CA PRO A 631 -13.44 28.31 -14.11
C PRO A 631 -13.40 28.13 -12.59
N GLU A 632 -13.97 27.04 -12.09
CA GLU A 632 -13.97 26.71 -10.65
C GLU A 632 -12.72 25.94 -10.20
N THR A 633 -11.85 25.53 -11.14
CA THR A 633 -10.62 24.80 -10.81
C THR A 633 -9.55 25.79 -10.34
N ARG A 634 -8.95 25.50 -9.19
CA ARG A 634 -7.83 26.22 -8.59
C ARG A 634 -6.55 25.39 -8.70
N VAL A 635 -5.46 26.03 -9.09
CA VAL A 635 -4.10 25.45 -9.02
C VAL A 635 -3.45 25.88 -7.71
N GLY A 636 -2.75 24.98 -7.03
CA GLY A 636 -1.83 25.32 -5.96
C GLY A 636 -0.51 24.55 -6.07
N LEU A 637 0.49 25.07 -5.36
CA LEU A 637 1.77 24.39 -5.14
C LEU A 637 2.07 24.34 -3.64
N LEU A 638 2.70 23.27 -3.19
CA LEU A 638 3.15 23.09 -1.82
C LEU A 638 4.59 22.57 -1.82
N VAL A 639 5.47 23.31 -1.15
CA VAL A 639 6.88 22.97 -0.91
C VAL A 639 7.05 22.70 0.57
N VAL A 640 7.65 21.57 0.92
CA VAL A 640 7.88 21.15 2.31
C VAL A 640 9.32 20.68 2.46
N THR A 641 9.95 21.00 3.59
CA THR A 641 11.38 20.78 3.86
C THR A 641 11.58 20.02 5.18
N PRO A 642 12.66 19.24 5.36
CA PRO A 642 12.81 18.29 6.48
C PRO A 642 12.75 18.89 7.89
N ASP A 643 13.09 20.16 8.07
CA ASP A 643 13.02 20.87 9.35
C ASP A 643 11.63 21.49 9.67
N SER A 644 10.59 21.24 8.85
CA SER A 644 9.27 21.88 9.00
C SER A 644 8.26 21.07 9.83
N ASP A 645 7.25 21.75 10.38
CA ASP A 645 6.11 21.11 11.07
C ASP A 645 5.23 20.25 10.13
N LEU A 646 5.54 20.20 8.83
CA LEU A 646 4.88 19.37 7.82
C LEU A 646 5.73 18.15 7.40
N THR A 647 6.85 17.86 8.08
CA THR A 647 7.75 16.75 7.73
C THR A 647 7.10 15.36 7.82
N GLU A 648 6.03 15.19 8.60
CA GLU A 648 5.20 13.96 8.61
C GLU A 648 4.47 13.68 7.28
N TRP A 649 4.42 14.67 6.38
CA TRP A 649 3.95 14.52 5.01
C TRP A 649 5.09 14.24 4.02
N LEU A 650 6.35 14.51 4.40
CA LEU A 650 7.53 14.22 3.55
C LEU A 650 7.82 12.73 3.47
N SER A 651 7.71 11.99 4.58
CA SER A 651 7.88 10.52 4.61
C SER A 651 6.97 9.78 3.62
N ASN A 652 5.91 10.45 3.15
CA ASN A 652 4.86 9.90 2.32
C ASN A 652 5.10 10.25 0.83
N LEU A 653 6.19 10.97 0.51
CA LEU A 653 6.56 11.45 -0.83
C LEU A 653 8.05 11.30 -1.15
N ASP A 654 8.95 11.37 -0.16
CA ASP A 654 10.37 11.07 -0.29
C ASP A 654 10.86 10.20 0.88
N SER A 655 11.94 9.46 0.65
CA SER A 655 12.64 8.64 1.65
C SER A 655 14.10 9.05 1.85
N GLY A 656 14.57 10.07 1.11
CA GLY A 656 15.88 10.70 1.30
C GLY A 656 15.84 11.95 2.18
N ASP A 657 17.02 12.55 2.40
CA ASP A 657 17.22 13.77 3.22
C ASP A 657 16.72 15.07 2.54
N THR A 658 15.84 14.98 1.53
CA THR A 658 15.39 16.10 0.69
C THR A 658 13.90 16.40 0.83
N GLY A 659 13.53 17.68 0.67
CA GLY A 659 12.14 18.11 0.70
C GLY A 659 11.32 17.67 -0.52
N ALA A 660 9.99 17.76 -0.40
CA ALA A 660 9.05 17.46 -1.47
C ALA A 660 8.45 18.74 -2.04
N THR A 661 7.94 18.66 -3.27
CA THR A 661 7.18 19.74 -3.90
C THR A 661 6.07 19.13 -4.74
N THR A 662 4.82 19.53 -4.48
CA THR A 662 3.66 19.01 -5.20
C THR A 662 2.85 20.11 -5.86
N LEU A 663 2.17 19.71 -6.93
CA LEU A 663 1.05 20.44 -7.53
C LEU A 663 -0.25 19.88 -6.94
N ASP A 664 -1.10 20.74 -6.39
CA ASP A 664 -2.47 20.39 -6.01
C ASP A 664 -3.48 21.07 -6.93
N LEU A 665 -4.41 20.30 -7.47
CA LEU A 665 -5.54 20.80 -8.24
C LEU A 665 -6.82 20.56 -7.46
N THR A 666 -7.66 21.59 -7.31
CA THR A 666 -8.94 21.47 -6.60
C THR A 666 -10.06 22.16 -7.36
N ARG A 667 -11.24 21.54 -7.45
CA ARG A 667 -12.42 22.13 -8.09
C ARG A 667 -13.66 21.82 -7.26
N THR A 668 -14.49 22.83 -7.01
CA THR A 668 -15.84 22.64 -6.45
C THR A 668 -16.92 23.15 -7.39
N TRP A 669 -17.97 22.36 -7.63
CA TRP A 669 -19.06 22.74 -8.53
C TRP A 669 -20.39 22.08 -8.16
N ILE A 670 -21.51 22.74 -8.49
CA ILE A 670 -22.85 22.16 -8.36
C ILE A 670 -23.23 21.44 -9.66
N SER A 671 -23.53 20.15 -9.58
CA SER A 671 -24.06 19.34 -10.69
C SER A 671 -25.55 19.01 -10.45
N THR A 672 -26.19 18.31 -11.39
CA THR A 672 -27.57 17.84 -11.23
C THR A 672 -27.74 16.48 -11.91
N GLU A 673 -27.78 15.42 -11.10
CA GLU A 673 -27.83 14.03 -11.56
C GLU A 673 -29.09 13.35 -11.07
N ASN A 674 -29.80 12.65 -11.96
CA ASN A 674 -31.08 11.96 -11.68
C ASN A 674 -32.20 12.85 -11.07
N GLY A 675 -32.03 14.18 -11.10
CA GLY A 675 -32.96 15.15 -10.51
C GLY A 675 -32.61 15.58 -9.07
N LEU A 676 -31.52 15.08 -8.50
CA LEU A 676 -30.89 15.61 -7.29
C LEU A 676 -29.83 16.64 -7.65
N GLN A 677 -29.63 17.64 -6.80
CA GLN A 677 -28.50 18.56 -6.90
C GLN A 677 -27.38 18.08 -5.98
N TRP A 678 -26.14 18.18 -6.47
CA TRP A 678 -24.93 17.75 -5.78
C TRP A 678 -23.93 18.89 -5.74
N ASP A 679 -23.37 19.18 -4.58
CA ASP A 679 -22.11 19.89 -4.43
C ASP A 679 -20.98 18.86 -4.54
N ASN A 680 -20.05 19.09 -5.46
CA ASN A 680 -18.99 18.16 -5.81
C ASN A 680 -17.66 18.82 -5.48
N SER A 681 -16.73 18.07 -4.89
CA SER A 681 -15.36 18.49 -4.62
C SER A 681 -14.39 17.46 -5.19
N LEU A 682 -13.62 17.85 -6.22
CA LEU A 682 -12.57 17.02 -6.81
C LEU A 682 -11.21 17.62 -6.44
N SER A 683 -10.34 16.80 -5.86
CA SER A 683 -8.95 17.15 -5.52
C SER A 683 -7.98 16.14 -6.15
N LEU A 684 -6.84 16.60 -6.66
CA LEU A 684 -5.73 15.79 -7.17
C LEU A 684 -4.40 16.32 -6.62
N ALA A 685 -3.47 15.41 -6.37
CA ALA A 685 -2.08 15.73 -6.04
C ALA A 685 -1.11 15.05 -7.02
N MET A 686 -0.04 15.76 -7.39
CA MET A 686 1.02 15.30 -8.29
C MET A 686 2.38 15.72 -7.74
N ASP A 687 3.34 14.81 -7.71
CA ASP A 687 4.72 15.12 -7.31
C ASP A 687 5.45 15.83 -8.46
N ALA A 688 5.96 17.02 -8.19
CA ALA A 688 6.66 17.83 -9.18
C ALA A 688 8.09 17.35 -9.47
N ARG A 689 8.68 16.51 -8.61
CA ARG A 689 10.00 15.89 -8.82
C ARG A 689 9.94 14.77 -9.86
N THR A 690 8.94 13.90 -9.76
CA THR A 690 8.82 12.72 -10.62
C THR A 690 7.75 12.83 -11.69
N GLY A 691 6.84 13.81 -11.64
CA GLY A 691 5.71 13.89 -12.57
C GLY A 691 4.64 12.81 -12.34
N GLN A 692 4.66 12.15 -11.18
CA GLN A 692 3.67 11.12 -10.82
C GLN A 692 2.40 11.73 -10.23
N VAL A 693 1.24 11.30 -10.72
CA VAL A 693 -0.02 11.55 -10.01
C VAL A 693 -0.07 10.67 -8.77
N VAL A 694 -0.01 11.28 -7.60
CA VAL A 694 -0.11 10.61 -6.29
C VAL A 694 -1.50 10.00 -6.12
N GLY A 695 -2.52 10.76 -6.51
CA GLY A 695 -3.91 10.31 -6.50
C GLY A 695 -4.91 11.45 -6.67
N TRP A 696 -6.19 11.08 -6.70
CA TRP A 696 -7.31 12.00 -6.70
C TRP A 696 -8.47 11.51 -5.82
N ASN A 697 -9.31 12.43 -5.37
CA ASN A 697 -10.47 12.21 -4.51
C ASN A 697 -11.65 13.07 -4.99
N LEU A 698 -12.76 12.43 -5.32
CA LEU A 698 -14.05 13.06 -5.61
C LEU A 698 -15.01 12.80 -4.44
N ILE A 699 -15.50 13.86 -3.81
CA ILE A 699 -16.57 13.83 -2.80
C ILE A 699 -17.82 14.51 -3.36
N GLN A 700 -18.99 13.93 -3.14
CA GLN A 700 -20.29 14.47 -3.55
C GLN A 700 -21.26 14.51 -2.36
N THR A 701 -21.85 15.69 -2.12
CA THR A 701 -22.78 15.99 -1.02
C THR A 701 -24.07 16.61 -1.60
N PRO A 702 -25.28 16.20 -1.17
CA PRO A 702 -26.53 16.74 -1.69
C PRO A 702 -26.80 18.18 -1.20
N VAL A 703 -27.56 18.95 -2.00
CA VAL A 703 -27.86 20.39 -1.80
C VAL A 703 -29.31 20.66 -1.40
#